data_AF-A0A8S1EPS8-F1
#
_entry.id   AF-A0A8S1EPS8-F1
#
_cell.length_a   1.000
_cell.length_b   1.000
_cell.length_c   1.000
_cell.angle_alpha   90.00
_cell.angle_beta   90.00
_cell.angle_gamma   90.00
#
_symmetry.space_group_name_H-M   'P 1'
#
loop_
_entity.id
_entity.type
_entity.pdbx_description
1 polymer ?
#
loop_
_entity_poly.entity_id
_entity_poly.type
_entity_poly.pdbx_seq_one_letter_code
_entity_poly.pdbx_strand_id
1 'polypeptide(L)'
;MFKRKGEINDLDHELAYLVESNANVSERAEDALREAQSAMEELEKSIGNIRESTKSSDEIVREMTRDIKQLDVAKRNLTASITTLHHLHILLNGVESLGAWVDKKDYSSIARQLPAILNVLQLFDAYKEFEQIASLSSKLDHLKSSLTIQLAADLKGAFQTGQLSERVTDMCRVAAALEGNVKESFCKWFIEQQLTEYVVVYADTEANAWIDKIEDRYKWFARKLADFERAGLAKIFPPDWNMGRRLTMEYCTVTRDILYRMMTRRRQDLDWKMLNHAIQHTKKFEKLLMKMFPEKDGYNFDKAIWSVFDPFLDVFINAQEKTLNDFIDECANKIRSGEDRPSREASKYAVPFPSSADMFLLLKKVIMESSSLGSEPDALIKDIIGVVRVCLRGYASSCLTGFLPTLGGSQQSGTVNLFSLIREETTYVRLTPDQQFLVCCILATADWCAETSIKLQEKLAERIPGADISQETEAFYSITNQSLNVIVQDVESTCDAALQSINKVNWSAVDSVGDESPFIGAMRSHLRQAVPLIRDMLTDDRRKYFAHFCLKLATQLAHKFVGALFRCRAISTHGAEQLLLDTHSLKTFLLGVPSIDSVISLKPPIAYVTSVNSALTKAEMILKVVMCSLETVDDFVEQYCKLLPMSDVTELQKVLEMKGVKRQDHAAILNAYRQKIGVDSSAEIATTSLTSRLVGGALPAVGSATSVSEAFNAVVSMAADGLSDQTVTSSIDKLKRFERLMMRFSSMLVRNAKLCSNVNQMQLAAFSTKAPEMIKVEKVGEQKNVALVTLNRPKALNALCNQLMGELSEALGKLDQDKSVGAIVITGNERAFAAGADIKEMINNEFAQTFSGSFLSNWTAVSDVKKPVIAAVNGFALGGGNELAMMCDIIYAGDKAQFGQPEINIGTIPGAGGTQRWTRAAGKSFAMEVCLTGNRVSAQEAKEVGIVSKVFPADQVVGEAVKLGEKIAQQSPLIVQMAKEAVNKAYELTLAEGLHFERRLFHATFATKDRKEGMTAFAEKRKPTWKSE
;
A
#
# COMPACT_ATOMS: atom_id res chain seq x y z
N MET A 1 -24.10 93.15 -33.51
CA MET A 1 -25.40 92.79 -34.11
C MET A 1 -25.26 92.66 -35.64
N PHE A 2 -24.47 91.68 -36.12
CA PHE A 2 -24.37 91.34 -37.56
C PHE A 2 -24.03 89.85 -37.82
N LYS A 3 -24.12 88.99 -36.79
CA LYS A 3 -23.79 87.56 -36.86
C LYS A 3 -25.04 86.65 -36.76
N ARG A 4 -26.25 87.19 -37.01
CA ARG A 4 -27.54 86.47 -36.86
C ARG A 4 -28.51 86.62 -38.04
N LYS A 5 -28.05 87.17 -39.17
CA LYS A 5 -28.85 87.39 -40.39
C LYS A 5 -28.41 86.52 -41.59
N GLY A 6 -27.34 85.73 -41.44
CA GLY A 6 -26.88 84.77 -42.45
C GLY A 6 -27.61 83.42 -42.35
N GLU A 7 -27.74 82.88 -41.14
CA GLU A 7 -28.19 81.49 -40.90
C GLU A 7 -29.68 81.21 -41.18
N ILE A 8 -30.50 82.21 -41.55
CA ILE A 8 -31.93 82.02 -41.85
C ILE A 8 -32.21 82.09 -43.35
N ASN A 9 -31.36 82.73 -44.15
CA ASN A 9 -31.45 82.64 -45.62
C ASN A 9 -30.88 81.31 -46.15
N ASP A 10 -30.05 80.62 -45.36
CA ASP A 10 -29.49 79.31 -45.70
C ASP A 10 -30.54 78.18 -45.67
N LEU A 11 -31.69 78.35 -44.99
CA LEU A 11 -32.73 77.31 -44.91
C LEU A 11 -33.78 77.37 -46.05
N ASP A 12 -34.04 78.54 -46.63
CA ASP A 12 -34.98 78.66 -47.76
C ASP A 12 -34.35 78.18 -49.10
N HIS A 13 -33.02 78.20 -49.21
CA HIS A 13 -32.31 77.64 -50.35
C HIS A 13 -32.24 76.10 -50.30
N GLU A 14 -32.29 75.52 -49.10
CA GLU A 14 -32.18 74.07 -48.88
C GLU A 14 -33.48 73.31 -49.21
N LEU A 15 -34.65 73.95 -49.11
CA LEU A 15 -35.95 73.35 -49.45
C LEU A 15 -36.27 73.39 -50.95
N ALA A 16 -35.77 74.38 -51.69
CA ALA A 16 -35.94 74.44 -53.15
C ALA A 16 -35.08 73.40 -53.90
N TYR A 17 -33.90 73.05 -53.37
CA TYR A 17 -33.00 72.04 -53.94
C TYR A 17 -33.53 70.59 -53.79
N LEU A 18 -34.29 70.31 -52.72
CA LEU A 18 -34.81 68.95 -52.44
C LEU A 18 -35.95 68.50 -53.35
N VAL A 19 -36.66 69.42 -54.02
CA VAL A 19 -37.75 69.06 -54.96
C VAL A 19 -37.23 68.85 -56.38
N GLU A 20 -36.16 69.53 -56.78
CA GLU A 20 -35.46 69.31 -58.07
C GLU A 20 -34.58 68.04 -58.06
N SER A 21 -34.11 67.59 -56.90
CA SER A 21 -33.31 66.36 -56.76
C SER A 21 -34.11 65.06 -56.91
N ASN A 22 -35.44 65.07 -56.77
CA ASN A 22 -36.26 63.84 -56.77
C ASN A 22 -36.84 63.45 -58.15
N ALA A 23 -36.59 64.22 -59.21
CA ALA A 23 -36.97 63.85 -60.59
C ALA A 23 -35.82 63.20 -61.39
N ASN A 24 -34.56 63.42 -60.99
CA ASN A 24 -33.36 62.95 -61.73
C ASN A 24 -32.82 61.57 -61.28
N VAL A 25 -33.48 60.87 -60.35
CA VAL A 25 -33.02 59.57 -59.82
C VAL A 25 -33.55 58.37 -60.60
N SER A 26 -34.56 58.54 -61.47
CA SER A 26 -35.11 57.42 -62.24
C SER A 26 -34.37 57.09 -63.54
N GLU A 27 -33.67 58.05 -64.15
CA GLU A 27 -33.01 57.87 -65.46
C GLU A 27 -31.60 57.27 -65.34
N ARG A 28 -30.88 57.54 -64.24
CA ARG A 28 -29.54 56.94 -63.96
C ARG A 28 -29.56 55.48 -63.52
N ALA A 29 -30.71 54.95 -63.11
CA ALA A 29 -30.83 53.57 -62.63
C ALA A 29 -30.97 52.55 -63.79
N GLU A 30 -31.54 52.95 -64.94
CA GLU A 30 -31.70 52.06 -66.10
C GLU A 30 -30.41 51.91 -66.93
N ASP A 31 -29.61 52.98 -67.05
CA ASP A 31 -28.34 52.93 -67.79
C ASP A 31 -27.28 52.07 -67.09
N ALA A 32 -27.18 52.16 -65.76
CA ALA A 32 -26.24 51.34 -64.97
C ALA A 32 -26.59 49.84 -65.01
N LEU A 33 -27.88 49.48 -65.19
CA LEU A 33 -28.31 48.08 -65.25
C LEU A 33 -27.97 47.43 -66.60
N ARG A 34 -28.04 48.19 -67.71
CA ARG A 34 -27.64 47.72 -69.05
C ARG A 34 -26.14 47.52 -69.18
N GLU A 35 -25.34 48.41 -68.59
CA GLU A 35 -23.87 48.30 -68.61
C GLU A 35 -23.39 47.07 -67.82
N ALA A 36 -24.03 46.75 -66.69
CA ALA A 36 -23.74 45.56 -65.90
C ALA A 36 -24.11 44.24 -66.60
N GLN A 37 -25.18 44.20 -67.40
CA GLN A 37 -25.57 43.01 -68.15
C GLN A 37 -24.61 42.70 -69.31
N SER A 38 -24.15 43.71 -70.04
CA SER A 38 -23.16 43.55 -71.12
C SER A 38 -21.81 43.03 -70.59
N ALA A 39 -21.38 43.54 -69.43
CA ALA A 39 -20.14 43.08 -68.79
C ALA A 39 -20.21 41.63 -68.27
N MET A 40 -21.40 41.16 -67.86
CA MET A 40 -21.59 39.78 -67.42
C MET A 40 -21.50 38.77 -68.57
N GLU A 41 -22.06 39.06 -69.75
CA GLU A 41 -21.96 38.18 -70.92
C GLU A 41 -20.52 38.06 -71.44
N GLU A 42 -19.75 39.15 -71.42
CA GLU A 42 -18.32 39.14 -71.79
C GLU A 42 -17.48 38.31 -70.81
N LEU A 43 -17.78 38.41 -69.51
CA LEU A 43 -17.12 37.63 -68.46
C LEU A 43 -17.41 36.13 -68.62
N GLU A 44 -18.65 35.76 -68.95
CA GLU A 44 -19.06 34.36 -69.11
C GLU A 44 -18.35 33.70 -70.31
N LYS A 45 -18.20 34.44 -71.41
CA LYS A 45 -17.47 34.01 -72.61
C LYS A 45 -15.96 33.84 -72.33
N SER A 46 -15.38 34.75 -71.55
CA SER A 46 -13.97 34.69 -71.15
C SER A 46 -13.70 33.53 -70.18
N ILE A 47 -14.61 33.27 -69.24
CA ILE A 47 -14.56 32.10 -68.33
C ILE A 47 -14.68 30.80 -69.12
N GLY A 48 -15.54 30.74 -70.15
CA GLY A 48 -15.67 29.58 -71.04
C GLY A 48 -14.36 29.23 -71.75
N ASN A 49 -13.73 30.21 -72.40
CA ASN A 49 -12.46 30.03 -73.11
C ASN A 49 -11.31 29.64 -72.17
N ILE A 50 -11.24 30.22 -70.97
CA ILE A 50 -10.24 29.85 -69.95
C ILE A 50 -10.47 28.41 -69.47
N ARG A 51 -11.72 27.98 -69.29
CA ARG A 51 -12.04 26.60 -68.88
C ARG A 51 -11.62 25.55 -69.89
N GLU A 52 -11.80 25.83 -71.18
CA GLU A 52 -11.41 24.93 -72.27
C GLU A 52 -9.88 24.84 -72.42
N SER A 53 -9.19 25.98 -72.34
CA SER A 53 -7.72 26.05 -72.34
C SER A 53 -7.09 25.35 -71.12
N THR A 54 -7.72 25.46 -69.94
CA THR A 54 -7.26 24.79 -68.72
C THR A 54 -7.44 23.27 -68.80
N LYS A 55 -8.55 22.78 -69.37
CA LYS A 55 -8.77 21.34 -69.59
C LYS A 55 -7.73 20.73 -70.53
N SER A 56 -7.44 21.39 -71.66
CA SER A 56 -6.41 20.91 -72.60
C SER A 56 -5.00 20.92 -71.98
N SER A 57 -4.68 21.95 -71.19
CA SER A 57 -3.40 22.04 -70.49
C SER A 57 -3.24 20.97 -69.41
N ASP A 58 -4.31 20.66 -68.66
CA ASP A 58 -4.31 19.58 -67.66
C ASP A 58 -4.07 18.19 -68.28
N GLU A 59 -4.59 17.96 -69.49
CA GLU A 59 -4.43 16.69 -70.21
C GLU A 59 -2.98 16.50 -70.69
N ILE A 60 -2.36 17.55 -71.24
CA ILE A 60 -0.95 17.56 -71.64
C ILE A 60 -0.02 17.38 -70.43
N VAL A 61 -0.31 18.08 -69.33
CA VAL A 61 0.46 17.95 -68.08
C VAL A 61 0.36 16.54 -67.51
N ARG A 62 -0.82 15.88 -67.59
CA ARG A 62 -0.98 14.48 -67.18
C ARG A 62 -0.13 13.52 -68.01
N GLU A 63 -0.09 13.68 -69.34
CA GLU A 63 0.74 12.85 -70.20
C GLU A 63 2.24 13.06 -69.92
N MET A 64 2.70 14.31 -69.80
CA MET A 64 4.10 14.60 -69.43
C MET A 64 4.47 14.00 -68.07
N THR A 65 3.57 14.07 -67.09
CA THR A 65 3.81 13.49 -65.75
C THR A 65 3.88 11.96 -65.80
N ARG A 66 3.15 11.30 -66.71
CA ARG A 66 3.24 9.86 -66.93
C ARG A 66 4.61 9.46 -67.49
N ASP A 67 5.09 10.21 -68.47
CA ASP A 67 6.36 9.92 -69.14
C ASP A 67 7.56 10.18 -68.20
N ILE A 68 7.50 11.24 -67.36
CA ILE A 68 8.49 11.49 -66.30
C ILE A 68 8.52 10.34 -65.30
N LYS A 69 7.37 9.79 -64.90
CA LYS A 69 7.33 8.63 -64.00
C LYS A 69 7.97 7.39 -64.63
N GLN A 70 7.78 7.15 -65.94
CA GLN A 70 8.43 6.03 -66.62
C GLN A 70 9.97 6.22 -66.67
N LEU A 71 10.43 7.43 -66.94
CA LEU A 71 11.86 7.77 -66.91
C LEU A 71 12.47 7.63 -65.51
N ASP A 72 11.76 8.01 -64.45
CA ASP A 72 12.22 7.83 -63.07
C ASP A 72 12.35 6.35 -62.69
N VAL A 73 11.41 5.49 -63.13
CA VAL A 73 11.50 4.04 -62.94
C VAL A 73 12.71 3.47 -63.68
N ALA A 74 12.95 3.89 -64.93
CA ALA A 74 14.11 3.47 -65.70
C ALA A 74 15.43 3.92 -65.04
N LYS A 75 15.51 5.17 -64.58
CA LYS A 75 16.67 5.71 -63.85
C LYS A 75 16.92 4.95 -62.54
N ARG A 76 15.87 4.62 -61.78
CA ARG A 76 15.99 3.85 -60.54
C ARG A 76 16.53 2.45 -60.80
N ASN A 77 16.03 1.77 -61.83
CA ASN A 77 16.51 0.45 -62.23
C ASN A 77 17.97 0.49 -62.70
N LEU A 78 18.36 1.48 -63.51
CA LEU A 78 19.76 1.65 -63.94
C LEU A 78 20.69 1.94 -62.75
N THR A 79 20.28 2.81 -61.83
CA THR A 79 21.08 3.16 -60.64
C THR A 79 21.26 1.93 -59.74
N ALA A 80 20.20 1.14 -59.54
CA ALA A 80 20.26 -0.11 -58.78
C ALA A 80 21.24 -1.10 -59.43
N SER A 81 21.14 -1.32 -60.74
CA SER A 81 22.04 -2.23 -61.47
C SER A 81 23.51 -1.81 -61.41
N ILE A 82 23.80 -0.51 -61.57
CA ILE A 82 25.18 0.02 -61.47
C ILE A 82 25.73 -0.17 -60.05
N THR A 83 24.92 0.09 -59.03
CA THR A 83 25.33 -0.06 -57.63
C THR A 83 25.62 -1.53 -57.30
N THR A 84 24.78 -2.46 -57.76
CA THR A 84 25.01 -3.91 -57.58
C THR A 84 26.28 -4.38 -58.29
N LEU A 85 26.55 -3.91 -59.52
CA LEU A 85 27.81 -4.22 -60.23
C LEU A 85 29.03 -3.67 -59.48
N HIS A 86 28.94 -2.46 -58.93
CA HIS A 86 30.01 -1.87 -58.13
C HIS A 86 30.28 -2.69 -56.85
N HIS A 87 29.23 -3.13 -56.14
CA HIS A 87 29.36 -4.00 -54.97
C HIS A 87 29.98 -5.36 -55.33
N LEU A 88 29.63 -5.94 -56.47
CA LEU A 88 30.22 -7.19 -56.95
C LEU A 88 31.73 -7.04 -57.25
N HIS A 89 32.12 -5.89 -57.81
CA HIS A 89 33.53 -5.56 -58.05
C HIS A 89 34.32 -5.41 -56.74
N ILE A 90 33.74 -4.73 -55.75
CA ILE A 90 34.34 -4.61 -54.41
C ILE A 90 34.54 -5.99 -53.77
N LEU A 91 33.56 -6.89 -53.89
CA LEU A 91 33.65 -8.25 -53.34
C LEU A 91 34.76 -9.06 -54.01
N LEU A 92 34.85 -9.02 -55.34
CA LEU A 92 35.87 -9.77 -56.10
C LEU A 92 37.29 -9.34 -55.71
N ASN A 93 37.58 -8.03 -55.79
CA ASN A 93 38.89 -7.49 -55.44
C ASN A 93 39.20 -7.66 -53.94
N GLY A 94 38.17 -7.55 -53.10
CA GLY A 94 38.28 -7.72 -51.65
C GLY A 94 38.69 -9.14 -51.26
N VAL A 95 38.09 -10.16 -51.87
CA VAL A 95 38.41 -11.57 -51.61
C VAL A 95 39.84 -11.92 -52.08
N GLU A 96 40.28 -11.42 -53.23
CA GLU A 96 41.65 -11.62 -53.73
C GLU A 96 42.69 -10.92 -52.83
N SER A 97 42.42 -9.68 -52.44
CA SER A 97 43.32 -8.92 -51.54
C SER A 97 43.41 -9.55 -50.15
N LEU A 98 42.28 -10.07 -49.63
CA LEU A 98 42.24 -10.75 -48.33
C LEU A 98 43.12 -12.00 -48.32
N GLY A 99 43.10 -12.81 -49.39
CA GLY A 99 43.97 -13.98 -49.51
C GLY A 99 45.46 -13.61 -49.37
N ALA A 100 45.89 -12.56 -50.09
CA ALA A 100 47.29 -12.10 -50.03
C ALA A 100 47.70 -11.55 -48.65
N TRP A 101 46.77 -10.93 -47.89
CA TRP A 101 47.05 -10.44 -46.54
C TRP A 101 47.12 -11.56 -45.50
N VAL A 102 46.29 -12.60 -45.64
CA VAL A 102 46.32 -13.78 -44.75
C VAL A 102 47.68 -14.49 -44.84
N ASP A 103 48.19 -14.71 -46.06
CA ASP A 103 49.49 -15.34 -46.29
C ASP A 103 50.67 -14.52 -45.73
N LYS A 104 50.59 -13.18 -45.84
CA LYS A 104 51.63 -12.26 -45.36
C LYS A 104 51.54 -11.94 -43.85
N LYS A 105 50.53 -12.45 -43.14
CA LYS A 105 50.24 -12.12 -41.74
C LYS A 105 50.07 -10.61 -41.48
N ASP A 106 49.51 -9.87 -42.44
CA ASP A 106 49.28 -8.43 -42.34
C ASP A 106 47.93 -8.13 -41.67
N TYR A 107 47.89 -8.22 -40.34
CA TYR A 107 46.67 -8.04 -39.56
C TYR A 107 46.12 -6.60 -39.60
N SER A 108 46.94 -5.60 -39.95
CA SER A 108 46.52 -4.20 -40.00
C SER A 108 45.62 -3.95 -41.21
N SER A 109 46.04 -4.41 -42.38
CA SER A 109 45.24 -4.34 -43.62
C SER A 109 43.96 -5.17 -43.50
N ILE A 110 44.03 -6.35 -42.89
CA ILE A 110 42.87 -7.23 -42.66
C ILE A 110 41.85 -6.52 -41.75
N ALA A 111 42.28 -5.95 -40.62
CA ALA A 111 41.38 -5.28 -39.67
C ALA A 111 40.59 -4.13 -40.31
N ARG A 112 41.19 -3.40 -41.26
CA ARG A 112 40.57 -2.24 -41.91
C ARG A 112 39.53 -2.60 -42.97
N GLN A 113 39.76 -3.66 -43.74
CA GLN A 113 38.97 -3.96 -44.95
C GLN A 113 38.01 -5.14 -44.76
N LEU A 114 38.27 -6.04 -43.80
CA LEU A 114 37.43 -7.21 -43.55
C LEU A 114 35.97 -6.87 -43.23
N PRO A 115 35.63 -5.89 -42.35
CA PRO A 115 34.24 -5.54 -42.08
C PRO A 115 33.49 -5.05 -43.32
N ALA A 116 34.16 -4.29 -44.21
CA ALA A 116 33.56 -3.80 -45.45
C ALA A 116 33.27 -4.95 -46.42
N ILE A 117 34.19 -5.90 -46.55
CA ILE A 117 34.01 -7.10 -47.40
C ILE A 117 32.86 -7.97 -46.89
N LEU A 118 32.75 -8.15 -45.56
CA LEU A 118 31.66 -8.92 -44.95
C LEU A 118 30.29 -8.25 -45.12
N ASN A 119 30.21 -6.93 -44.95
CA ASN A 119 28.96 -6.17 -45.18
C ASN A 119 28.52 -6.23 -46.65
N VAL A 120 29.46 -6.15 -47.60
CA VAL A 120 29.14 -6.28 -49.03
C VAL A 120 28.67 -7.70 -49.36
N LEU A 121 29.25 -8.73 -48.75
CA LEU A 121 28.81 -10.12 -48.94
C LEU A 121 27.36 -10.32 -48.50
N GLN A 122 26.93 -9.75 -47.36
CA GLN A 122 25.55 -9.85 -46.87
C GLN A 122 24.52 -9.33 -47.88
N LEU A 123 24.87 -8.32 -48.68
CA LEU A 123 23.99 -7.79 -49.74
C LEU A 123 23.74 -8.80 -50.87
N PHE A 124 24.57 -9.84 -50.99
CA PHE A 124 24.46 -10.90 -51.99
C PHE A 124 23.90 -12.22 -51.45
N ASP A 125 23.45 -12.29 -50.19
CA ASP A 125 22.92 -13.52 -49.58
C ASP A 125 21.72 -14.10 -50.35
N ALA A 126 20.85 -13.23 -50.90
CA ALA A 126 19.70 -13.62 -51.73
C ALA A 126 20.09 -14.14 -53.12
N TYR A 127 21.34 -13.98 -53.54
CA TYR A 127 21.85 -14.37 -54.86
C TYR A 127 22.80 -15.57 -54.79
N LYS A 128 22.80 -16.31 -53.67
CA LYS A 128 23.62 -17.51 -53.47
C LYS A 128 23.27 -18.68 -54.39
N GLU A 129 22.14 -18.62 -55.11
CA GLU A 129 21.76 -19.63 -56.10
C GLU A 129 22.64 -19.61 -57.36
N PHE A 130 23.35 -18.50 -57.62
CA PHE A 130 24.27 -18.39 -58.76
C PHE A 130 25.65 -18.99 -58.43
N GLU A 131 26.11 -19.92 -59.27
CA GLU A 131 27.33 -20.72 -59.07
C GLU A 131 28.60 -19.87 -58.83
N GLN A 132 28.76 -18.75 -59.54
CA GLN A 132 29.94 -17.89 -59.38
C GLN A 132 29.95 -17.15 -58.02
N ILE A 133 28.78 -16.75 -57.51
CA ILE A 133 28.64 -16.08 -56.20
C ILE A 133 28.80 -17.11 -55.08
N ALA A 134 28.27 -18.33 -55.26
CA ALA A 134 28.47 -19.43 -54.32
C ALA A 134 29.95 -19.84 -54.20
N SER A 135 30.67 -19.90 -55.33
CA SER A 135 32.12 -20.16 -55.34
C SER A 135 32.93 -19.08 -54.61
N LEU A 136 32.59 -17.81 -54.79
CA LEU A 136 33.23 -16.69 -54.08
C LEU A 136 32.95 -16.72 -52.57
N SER A 137 31.71 -17.01 -52.17
CA SER A 137 31.36 -17.18 -50.75
C SER A 137 32.15 -18.33 -50.12
N SER A 138 32.24 -19.47 -50.80
CA SER A 138 33.00 -20.64 -50.33
C SER A 138 34.50 -20.34 -50.18
N LYS A 139 35.12 -19.65 -51.15
CA LYS A 139 36.52 -19.20 -51.04
C LYS A 139 36.74 -18.28 -49.84
N LEU A 140 35.82 -17.34 -49.60
CA LEU A 140 35.90 -16.44 -48.46
C LEU A 140 35.74 -17.19 -47.13
N ASP A 141 34.85 -18.18 -47.04
CA ASP A 141 34.67 -18.98 -45.82
C ASP A 141 35.86 -19.90 -45.52
N HIS A 142 36.54 -20.42 -46.55
CA HIS A 142 37.83 -21.09 -46.39
C HIS A 142 38.92 -20.15 -45.85
N LEU A 143 39.01 -18.92 -46.38
CA LEU A 143 39.96 -17.91 -45.89
C LEU A 143 39.67 -17.50 -44.44
N LYS A 144 38.40 -17.31 -44.06
CA LYS A 144 38.00 -17.05 -42.66
C LYS A 144 38.43 -18.17 -41.72
N SER A 145 38.25 -19.43 -42.14
CA SER A 145 38.60 -20.60 -41.34
C SER A 145 40.11 -20.71 -41.12
N SER A 146 40.90 -20.49 -42.18
CA SER A 146 42.37 -20.45 -42.11
C SER A 146 42.87 -19.32 -41.19
N LEU A 147 42.34 -18.11 -41.39
CA LEU A 147 42.68 -16.94 -40.57
C LEU A 147 42.32 -17.15 -39.09
N THR A 148 41.21 -17.82 -38.79
CA THR A 148 40.77 -18.13 -37.42
C THR A 148 41.80 -18.99 -36.67
N ILE A 149 42.27 -20.07 -37.29
CA ILE A 149 43.24 -20.99 -36.70
C ILE A 149 44.58 -20.26 -36.47
N GLN A 150 45.04 -19.55 -37.49
CA GLN A 150 46.30 -18.81 -37.44
C GLN A 150 46.27 -17.70 -36.38
N LEU A 151 45.18 -16.93 -36.32
CA LEU A 151 44.99 -15.86 -35.34
C LEU A 151 45.01 -16.39 -33.92
N ALA A 152 44.30 -17.49 -33.63
CA ALA A 152 44.25 -18.07 -32.28
C ALA A 152 45.63 -18.51 -31.76
N ALA A 153 46.49 -19.07 -32.63
CA ALA A 153 47.85 -19.47 -32.27
C ALA A 153 48.78 -18.27 -32.06
N ASP A 154 48.76 -17.31 -33.00
CA ASP A 154 49.64 -16.14 -32.96
C ASP A 154 49.28 -15.21 -31.77
N LEU A 155 47.99 -15.07 -31.41
CA LEU A 155 47.53 -14.25 -30.29
C LEU A 155 47.93 -14.88 -28.94
N LYS A 156 47.81 -16.20 -28.76
CA LYS A 156 48.29 -16.89 -27.55
C LYS A 156 49.80 -16.77 -27.39
N GLY A 157 50.57 -16.95 -28.47
CA GLY A 157 52.03 -16.82 -28.45
C GLY A 157 52.51 -15.40 -28.10
N ALA A 158 51.85 -14.37 -28.62
CA ALA A 158 52.20 -12.97 -28.33
C ALA A 158 52.01 -12.61 -26.84
N PHE A 159 50.93 -13.08 -26.20
CA PHE A 159 50.69 -12.83 -24.78
C PHE A 159 51.56 -13.68 -23.85
N GLN A 160 51.99 -14.87 -24.27
CA GLN A 160 52.93 -15.70 -23.49
C GLN A 160 54.36 -15.15 -23.53
N THR A 161 54.78 -14.57 -24.65
CA THR A 161 56.12 -14.01 -24.84
C THR A 161 56.27 -12.58 -24.30
N GLY A 162 55.17 -11.93 -23.92
CA GLY A 162 55.16 -10.57 -23.35
C GLY A 162 55.47 -9.45 -24.36
N GLN A 163 55.56 -9.76 -25.66
CA GLN A 163 55.82 -8.77 -26.72
C GLN A 163 54.52 -8.07 -27.14
N LEU A 164 54.10 -7.10 -26.34
CA LEU A 164 52.89 -6.31 -26.56
C LEU A 164 53.19 -5.14 -27.50
N SER A 165 52.84 -5.29 -28.78
CA SER A 165 53.02 -4.28 -29.83
C SER A 165 51.68 -3.88 -30.47
N GLU A 166 51.66 -2.81 -31.28
CA GLU A 166 50.50 -2.37 -32.05
C GLU A 166 49.89 -3.50 -32.92
N ARG A 167 50.73 -4.45 -33.35
CA ARG A 167 50.32 -5.65 -34.07
C ARG A 167 49.30 -6.51 -33.31
N VAL A 168 49.41 -6.60 -31.99
CA VAL A 168 48.49 -7.38 -31.14
C VAL A 168 47.13 -6.69 -31.03
N THR A 169 47.10 -5.36 -31.01
CA THR A 169 45.86 -4.57 -31.08
C THR A 169 45.11 -4.83 -32.38
N ASP A 170 45.84 -4.85 -33.50
CA ASP A 170 45.24 -5.15 -34.82
C ASP A 170 44.77 -6.61 -34.91
N MET A 171 45.50 -7.58 -34.33
CA MET A 171 45.02 -8.96 -34.18
C MET A 171 43.69 -9.03 -33.42
N CYS A 172 43.54 -8.29 -32.31
CA CYS A 172 42.29 -8.23 -31.55
C CYS A 172 41.14 -7.59 -32.35
N ARG A 173 41.43 -6.61 -33.22
CA ARG A 173 40.42 -6.02 -34.14
C ARG A 173 39.97 -7.02 -35.20
N VAL A 174 40.90 -7.80 -35.76
CA VAL A 174 40.56 -8.90 -36.69
C VAL A 174 39.69 -9.95 -35.99
N ALA A 175 40.03 -10.32 -34.75
CA ALA A 175 39.22 -11.25 -33.96
C ALA A 175 37.81 -10.72 -33.64
N ALA A 176 37.63 -9.40 -33.56
CA ALA A 176 36.33 -8.78 -33.35
C ALA A 176 35.47 -8.75 -34.62
N ALA A 177 36.10 -8.67 -35.80
CA ALA A 177 35.43 -8.63 -37.10
C ALA A 177 35.07 -10.03 -37.64
N LEU A 178 35.73 -11.09 -37.18
CA LEU A 178 35.40 -12.47 -37.53
C LEU A 178 34.20 -12.97 -36.69
N GLU A 179 33.14 -13.39 -37.36
CA GLU A 179 32.00 -14.06 -36.73
C GLU A 179 32.42 -15.47 -36.29
N GLY A 180 32.41 -15.75 -34.98
CA GLY A 180 32.72 -17.09 -34.42
C GLY A 180 33.24 -17.10 -32.97
N ASN A 181 33.54 -18.30 -32.45
CA ASN A 181 33.93 -18.54 -31.04
C ASN A 181 35.36 -18.08 -30.68
N VAL A 182 36.09 -17.41 -31.57
CA VAL A 182 37.52 -17.09 -31.40
C VAL A 182 37.73 -16.06 -30.28
N LYS A 183 36.96 -14.97 -30.31
CA LYS A 183 36.98 -13.93 -29.27
C LYS A 183 36.66 -14.53 -27.90
N GLU A 184 35.58 -15.30 -27.80
CA GLU A 184 35.15 -15.90 -26.53
C GLU A 184 36.15 -16.92 -26.00
N SER A 185 36.67 -17.79 -26.87
CA SER A 185 37.67 -18.80 -26.51
C SER A 185 38.99 -18.17 -26.05
N PHE A 186 39.43 -17.09 -26.71
CA PHE A 186 40.63 -16.36 -26.31
C PHE A 186 40.43 -15.61 -24.99
N CYS A 187 39.33 -14.87 -24.84
CA CYS A 187 39.02 -14.17 -23.60
C CYS A 187 38.98 -15.14 -22.41
N LYS A 188 38.34 -16.30 -22.58
CA LYS A 188 38.29 -17.36 -21.55
C LYS A 188 39.69 -17.84 -21.17
N TRP A 189 40.50 -18.25 -22.15
CA TRP A 189 41.88 -18.69 -21.91
C TRP A 189 42.72 -17.61 -21.20
N PHE A 190 42.64 -16.35 -21.65
CA PHE A 190 43.42 -15.27 -21.04
C PHE A 190 43.01 -15.06 -19.58
N ILE A 191 41.71 -15.05 -19.28
CA ILE A 191 41.21 -14.89 -17.90
C ILE A 191 41.67 -16.05 -17.02
N GLU A 192 41.55 -17.29 -17.49
CA GLU A 192 42.03 -18.49 -16.78
C GLU A 192 43.53 -18.40 -16.46
N GLN A 193 44.34 -17.93 -17.41
CA GLN A 193 45.77 -17.70 -17.18
C GLN A 193 46.02 -16.63 -16.11
N GLN A 194 45.28 -15.51 -16.12
CA GLN A 194 45.43 -14.45 -15.13
C GLN A 194 45.01 -14.88 -13.71
N LEU A 195 44.04 -15.79 -13.59
CA LEU A 195 43.52 -16.30 -12.32
C LEU A 195 44.18 -17.60 -11.84
N THR A 196 45.11 -18.17 -12.61
CA THR A 196 45.79 -19.43 -12.24
C THR A 196 46.51 -19.31 -10.89
N GLU A 197 47.22 -18.21 -10.64
CA GLU A 197 47.88 -17.94 -9.36
C GLU A 197 46.87 -17.85 -8.20
N TYR A 198 45.71 -17.23 -8.44
CA TYR A 198 44.66 -17.09 -7.42
C TYR A 198 44.11 -18.45 -6.98
N VAL A 199 43.83 -19.34 -7.94
CA VAL A 199 43.27 -20.67 -7.68
C VAL A 199 44.23 -21.51 -6.85
N VAL A 200 45.55 -21.36 -7.04
CA VAL A 200 46.57 -22.07 -6.27
C VAL A 200 46.70 -21.50 -4.86
N VAL A 201 46.85 -20.16 -4.74
CA VAL A 201 47.08 -19.49 -3.44
C VAL A 201 45.89 -19.65 -2.49
N TYR A 202 44.68 -19.71 -3.04
CA TYR A 202 43.44 -19.74 -2.28
C TYR A 202 42.64 -21.04 -2.48
N ALA A 203 43.32 -22.13 -2.80
CA ALA A 203 42.72 -23.45 -2.87
C ALA A 203 42.00 -23.82 -1.56
N ASP A 204 41.01 -24.69 -1.65
CA ASP A 204 40.17 -25.11 -0.51
C ASP A 204 40.93 -25.92 0.56
N THR A 205 42.14 -26.39 0.25
CA THR A 205 43.04 -27.09 1.18
C THR A 205 43.94 -26.17 1.99
N GLU A 206 44.13 -24.92 1.56
CA GLU A 206 45.12 -24.02 2.14
C GLU A 206 44.57 -23.28 3.37
N ALA A 207 45.38 -23.17 4.43
CA ALA A 207 44.94 -22.56 5.69
C ALA A 207 44.73 -21.04 5.58
N ASN A 208 45.49 -20.37 4.70
CA ASN A 208 45.36 -18.94 4.40
C ASN A 208 44.09 -18.61 3.60
N ALA A 209 43.39 -19.62 3.09
CA ALA A 209 42.20 -19.49 2.26
C ALA A 209 40.93 -19.29 3.08
N TRP A 210 40.97 -19.52 4.39
CA TRP A 210 39.80 -19.49 5.24
C TRP A 210 39.11 -18.11 5.32
N ILE A 211 37.83 -18.10 5.71
CA ILE A 211 36.98 -16.90 5.64
C ILE A 211 37.36 -15.81 6.66
N ASP A 212 38.20 -16.13 7.65
CA ASP A 212 38.74 -15.16 8.61
C ASP A 212 39.63 -14.10 7.94
N LYS A 213 40.31 -14.47 6.84
CA LYS A 213 41.17 -13.59 6.05
C LYS A 213 40.59 -13.25 4.68
N ILE A 214 39.26 -13.20 4.57
CA ILE A 214 38.58 -12.94 3.29
C ILE A 214 39.01 -11.61 2.63
N GLU A 215 39.46 -10.64 3.42
CA GLU A 215 39.96 -9.36 2.93
C GLU A 215 41.24 -9.48 2.11
N ASP A 216 42.09 -10.48 2.39
CA ASP A 216 43.35 -10.65 1.67
C ASP A 216 43.09 -11.14 0.23
N ARG A 217 42.02 -11.93 0.02
CA ARG A 217 41.52 -12.31 -1.30
C ARG A 217 41.14 -11.07 -2.11
N TYR A 218 40.36 -10.17 -1.51
CA TYR A 218 39.94 -8.92 -2.15
C TYR A 218 41.11 -7.97 -2.41
N LYS A 219 42.06 -7.85 -1.48
CA LYS A 219 43.29 -7.06 -1.68
C LYS A 219 44.16 -7.65 -2.79
N TRP A 220 44.21 -8.98 -2.94
CA TRP A 220 44.95 -9.63 -4.02
C TRP A 220 44.34 -9.26 -5.38
N PHE A 221 43.02 -9.38 -5.53
CA PHE A 221 42.36 -9.04 -6.80
C PHE A 221 42.41 -7.55 -7.11
N ALA A 222 42.24 -6.68 -6.11
CA ALA A 222 42.39 -5.24 -6.30
C ALA A 222 43.79 -4.86 -6.81
N ARG A 223 44.85 -5.50 -6.30
CA ARG A 223 46.22 -5.34 -6.81
C ARG A 223 46.34 -5.82 -8.25
N LYS A 224 45.80 -7.01 -8.55
CA LYS A 224 45.84 -7.60 -9.90
C LYS A 224 45.12 -6.72 -10.94
N LEU A 225 43.98 -6.14 -10.57
CA LEU A 225 43.24 -5.23 -11.44
C LEU A 225 44.00 -3.90 -11.65
N ALA A 226 44.61 -3.36 -10.59
CA ALA A 226 45.46 -2.18 -10.70
C ALA A 226 46.72 -2.43 -11.54
N ASP A 227 47.30 -3.64 -11.51
CA ASP A 227 48.39 -4.05 -12.39
C ASP A 227 47.91 -4.17 -13.85
N PHE A 228 46.72 -4.73 -14.08
CA PHE A 228 46.10 -4.83 -15.41
C PHE A 228 45.90 -3.45 -16.07
N GLU A 229 45.49 -2.45 -15.28
CA GLU A 229 45.37 -1.06 -15.76
C GLU A 229 46.73 -0.38 -15.95
N ARG A 230 47.65 -0.51 -14.99
CA ARG A 230 48.99 0.10 -15.04
C ARG A 230 49.86 -0.44 -16.18
N ALA A 231 49.79 -1.74 -16.46
CA ALA A 231 50.51 -2.38 -17.55
C ALA A 231 50.01 -1.97 -18.95
N GLY A 232 48.93 -1.18 -19.04
CA GLY A 232 48.36 -0.75 -20.32
C GLY A 232 47.69 -1.88 -21.10
N LEU A 233 47.57 -3.09 -20.52
CA LEU A 233 46.91 -4.24 -21.12
C LEU A 233 45.46 -3.93 -21.51
N ALA A 234 44.78 -3.11 -20.70
CA ALA A 234 43.43 -2.62 -21.01
C ALA A 234 43.34 -1.83 -22.33
N LYS A 235 44.43 -1.18 -22.78
CA LYS A 235 44.47 -0.38 -24.02
C LYS A 235 44.72 -1.22 -25.27
N ILE A 236 45.21 -2.45 -25.11
CA ILE A 236 45.51 -3.39 -26.22
C ILE A 236 44.22 -4.06 -26.71
N PHE A 237 43.26 -4.27 -25.81
CA PHE A 237 41.96 -4.83 -26.16
C PHE A 237 41.03 -3.75 -26.71
N PRO A 238 40.21 -4.07 -27.73
CA PRO A 238 39.13 -3.19 -28.16
C PRO A 238 38.18 -2.84 -27.00
N PRO A 239 37.67 -1.60 -26.91
CA PRO A 239 36.80 -1.19 -25.81
C PRO A 239 35.53 -2.05 -25.71
N ASP A 240 35.04 -2.56 -26.84
CA ASP A 240 33.84 -3.42 -26.95
C ASP A 240 34.03 -4.82 -26.36
N TRP A 241 35.25 -5.20 -25.99
CA TRP A 241 35.52 -6.49 -25.36
C TRP A 241 35.22 -6.47 -23.86
N ASN A 242 35.21 -5.28 -23.24
CA ASN A 242 34.93 -5.09 -21.81
C ASN A 242 35.77 -6.03 -20.91
N MET A 243 37.06 -6.17 -21.21
CA MET A 243 37.92 -7.20 -20.60
C MET A 243 38.05 -7.09 -19.08
N GLY A 244 38.09 -5.86 -18.53
CA GLY A 244 38.09 -5.64 -17.09
C GLY A 244 36.82 -6.14 -16.39
N ARG A 245 35.64 -5.98 -17.02
CA ARG A 245 34.37 -6.50 -16.49
C ARG A 245 34.33 -8.02 -16.53
N ARG A 246 34.79 -8.63 -17.64
CA ARG A 246 34.86 -10.10 -17.79
C ARG A 246 35.81 -10.74 -16.77
N LEU A 247 37.00 -10.19 -16.61
CA LEU A 247 37.98 -10.66 -15.62
C LEU A 247 37.40 -10.59 -14.19
N THR A 248 36.72 -9.49 -13.85
CA THR A 248 36.08 -9.31 -12.55
C THR A 248 34.95 -10.30 -12.31
N MET A 249 34.12 -10.57 -13.33
CA MET A 249 33.00 -11.51 -13.23
C MET A 249 33.48 -12.96 -13.02
N GLU A 250 34.50 -13.38 -13.76
CA GLU A 250 35.10 -14.69 -13.59
C GLU A 250 35.79 -14.83 -12.22
N TYR A 251 36.48 -13.80 -11.75
CA TYR A 251 37.03 -13.78 -10.39
C TYR A 251 35.93 -13.98 -9.33
N CYS A 252 34.81 -13.27 -9.44
CA CYS A 252 33.68 -13.43 -8.54
C CYS A 252 33.13 -14.87 -8.58
N THR A 253 33.01 -15.46 -9.77
CA THR A 253 32.51 -16.82 -9.96
C THR A 253 33.44 -17.87 -9.34
N VAL A 254 34.75 -17.78 -9.61
CA VAL A 254 35.76 -18.68 -9.03
C VAL A 254 35.83 -18.52 -7.51
N THR A 255 35.81 -17.29 -7.01
CA THR A 255 35.84 -17.01 -5.57
C THR A 255 34.63 -17.61 -4.86
N ARG A 256 33.43 -17.42 -5.42
CA ARG A 256 32.19 -17.99 -4.91
C ARG A 256 32.26 -19.52 -4.85
N ASP A 257 32.73 -20.19 -5.90
CA ASP A 257 32.84 -21.65 -5.91
C ASP A 257 33.85 -22.18 -4.87
N ILE A 258 35.02 -21.54 -4.75
CA ILE A 258 36.03 -21.88 -3.73
C ILE A 258 35.47 -21.69 -2.32
N LEU A 259 34.83 -20.55 -2.05
CA LEU A 259 34.25 -20.24 -0.74
C LEU A 259 33.14 -21.24 -0.37
N TYR A 260 32.29 -21.60 -1.33
CA TYR A 260 31.23 -22.60 -1.12
C TYR A 260 31.80 -23.96 -0.73
N ARG A 261 32.76 -24.49 -1.52
CA ARG A 261 33.39 -25.79 -1.24
C ARG A 261 34.10 -25.80 0.10
N MET A 262 34.83 -24.72 0.42
CA MET A 262 35.58 -24.58 1.66
C MET A 262 34.67 -24.51 2.90
N MET A 263 33.63 -23.68 2.88
CA MET A 263 32.67 -23.58 3.99
C MET A 263 31.85 -24.86 4.17
N THR A 264 31.52 -25.56 3.08
CA THR A 264 30.86 -26.87 3.13
C THR A 264 31.71 -27.90 3.86
N ARG A 265 33.02 -27.96 3.55
CA ARG A 265 33.95 -28.93 4.14
C ARG A 265 34.20 -28.67 5.63
N ARG A 266 34.30 -27.40 6.03
CA ARG A 266 34.61 -26.99 7.41
C ARG A 266 33.41 -26.39 8.14
N ARG A 267 32.20 -26.91 7.87
CA ARG A 267 30.94 -26.34 8.39
C ARG A 267 30.90 -26.27 9.92
N GLN A 268 31.52 -27.22 10.62
CA GLN A 268 31.57 -27.25 12.09
C GLN A 268 32.47 -26.17 12.70
N ASP A 269 33.45 -25.66 11.96
CA ASP A 269 34.36 -24.60 12.40
C ASP A 269 33.73 -23.19 12.23
N LEU A 270 32.53 -23.10 11.65
CA LEU A 270 31.85 -21.83 11.37
C LEU A 270 31.22 -21.25 12.64
N ASP A 271 31.70 -20.07 13.02
CA ASP A 271 31.08 -19.21 14.03
C ASP A 271 30.37 -18.01 13.38
N TRP A 272 29.31 -17.54 14.02
CA TRP A 272 28.54 -16.39 13.55
C TRP A 272 29.40 -15.13 13.42
N LYS A 273 30.30 -14.85 14.38
CA LYS A 273 31.11 -13.62 14.32
C LYS A 273 32.03 -13.62 13.10
N MET A 274 32.61 -14.78 12.80
CA MET A 274 33.46 -14.98 11.63
C MET A 274 32.68 -14.88 10.32
N LEU A 275 31.50 -15.51 10.25
CA LEU A 275 30.62 -15.44 9.08
C LEU A 275 30.15 -14.00 8.82
N ASN A 276 29.73 -13.29 9.86
CA ASN A 276 29.33 -11.88 9.74
C ASN A 276 30.51 -11.01 9.27
N HIS A 277 31.71 -11.20 9.83
CA HIS A 277 32.91 -10.51 9.35
C HIS A 277 33.11 -10.72 7.84
N ALA A 278 33.03 -11.97 7.37
CA ALA A 278 33.18 -12.29 5.96
C ALA A 278 32.09 -11.64 5.08
N ILE A 279 30.82 -11.69 5.49
CA ILE A 279 29.69 -11.07 4.77
C ILE A 279 29.88 -9.55 4.65
N GLN A 280 30.26 -8.87 5.74
CA GLN A 280 30.43 -7.42 5.74
C GLN A 280 31.58 -6.98 4.82
N HIS A 281 32.70 -7.69 4.83
CA HIS A 281 33.83 -7.39 3.95
C HIS A 281 33.49 -7.69 2.48
N THR A 282 32.75 -8.77 2.21
CA THR A 282 32.25 -9.09 0.86
C THR A 282 31.36 -7.99 0.30
N LYS A 283 30.38 -7.52 1.08
CA LYS A 283 29.49 -6.41 0.69
C LYS A 283 30.24 -5.13 0.39
N LYS A 284 31.24 -4.78 1.20
CA LYS A 284 32.09 -3.60 0.96
C LYS A 284 32.85 -3.76 -0.36
N PHE A 285 33.39 -4.94 -0.63
CA PHE A 285 34.10 -5.23 -1.87
C PHE A 285 33.19 -5.16 -3.11
N GLU A 286 32.01 -5.78 -3.08
CA GLU A 286 31.05 -5.71 -4.20
C GLU A 286 30.57 -4.27 -4.46
N LYS A 287 30.34 -3.47 -3.41
CA LYS A 287 30.04 -2.03 -3.55
C LYS A 287 31.17 -1.27 -4.23
N LEU A 288 32.43 -1.60 -3.93
CA LEU A 288 33.59 -1.02 -4.63
C LEU A 288 33.60 -1.43 -6.11
N LEU A 289 33.32 -2.70 -6.42
CA LEU A 289 33.22 -3.18 -7.81
C LEU A 289 32.10 -2.48 -8.57
N MET A 290 30.92 -2.31 -7.98
CA MET A 290 29.79 -1.58 -8.59
C MET A 290 30.12 -0.11 -8.86
N LYS A 291 30.94 0.51 -8.00
CA LYS A 291 31.43 1.88 -8.22
C LYS A 291 32.45 1.95 -9.37
N MET A 292 33.33 0.96 -9.50
CA MET A 292 34.34 0.92 -10.56
C MET A 292 33.78 0.48 -11.92
N PHE A 293 32.82 -0.45 -11.90
CA PHE A 293 32.15 -0.99 -13.06
C PHE A 293 30.62 -0.89 -12.90
N PRO A 294 30.02 0.25 -13.25
CA PRO A 294 28.56 0.41 -13.27
C PRO A 294 27.89 -0.60 -14.20
N GLU A 295 26.64 -0.93 -13.88
CA GLU A 295 25.82 -1.89 -14.61
C GLU A 295 25.73 -1.52 -16.10
N LYS A 296 26.18 -2.44 -16.95
CA LYS A 296 26.23 -2.27 -18.40
C LYS A 296 26.30 -3.62 -19.09
N ASP A 297 25.59 -3.78 -20.21
CA ASP A 297 25.70 -4.94 -21.13
C ASP A 297 25.54 -6.31 -20.44
N GLY A 298 24.65 -6.43 -19.44
CA GLY A 298 24.38 -7.69 -18.72
C GLY A 298 25.39 -8.06 -17.63
N TYR A 299 26.37 -7.20 -17.34
CA TYR A 299 27.28 -7.37 -16.20
C TYR A 299 26.74 -6.67 -14.96
N ASN A 300 26.45 -7.44 -13.91
CA ASN A 300 26.04 -6.95 -12.60
C ASN A 300 26.90 -7.62 -11.51
N PHE A 301 27.44 -6.80 -10.60
CA PHE A 301 28.29 -7.24 -9.50
C PHE A 301 27.57 -7.22 -8.14
N ASP A 302 26.29 -6.83 -8.11
CA ASP A 302 25.45 -6.97 -6.93
C ASP A 302 25.27 -8.45 -6.60
N LYS A 303 25.64 -8.85 -5.38
CA LYS A 303 25.51 -10.22 -4.85
C LYS A 303 26.29 -11.31 -5.60
N ALA A 304 27.27 -10.92 -6.42
CA ALA A 304 28.05 -11.84 -7.26
C ALA A 304 28.85 -12.89 -6.46
N ILE A 305 29.35 -12.52 -5.28
CA ILE A 305 30.02 -13.37 -4.30
C ILE A 305 29.15 -13.53 -3.05
N TRP A 306 28.47 -12.48 -2.56
CA TRP A 306 27.73 -12.50 -1.30
C TRP A 306 26.66 -13.62 -1.22
N SER A 307 26.05 -13.99 -2.34
CA SER A 307 25.13 -15.15 -2.42
C SER A 307 25.71 -16.49 -1.95
N VAL A 308 27.05 -16.62 -1.86
CA VAL A 308 27.71 -17.83 -1.36
C VAL A 308 27.40 -18.14 0.10
N PHE A 309 27.06 -17.12 0.89
CA PHE A 309 26.88 -17.27 2.33
C PHE A 309 25.47 -17.74 2.71
N ASP A 310 24.48 -17.60 1.82
CA ASP A 310 23.08 -17.90 2.12
C ASP A 310 22.85 -19.35 2.63
N PRO A 311 23.48 -20.40 2.07
CA PRO A 311 23.31 -21.78 2.55
C PRO A 311 23.86 -22.05 3.97
N PHE A 312 24.62 -21.09 4.54
CA PHE A 312 25.27 -21.19 5.85
C PHE A 312 24.68 -20.24 6.89
N LEU A 313 23.58 -19.55 6.57
CA LEU A 313 22.89 -18.65 7.50
C LEU A 313 22.14 -19.38 8.62
N ASP A 314 22.08 -20.72 8.60
CA ASP A 314 21.64 -21.53 9.74
C ASP A 314 22.50 -21.29 10.99
N VAL A 315 23.80 -21.01 10.82
CA VAL A 315 24.70 -20.64 11.93
C VAL A 315 24.25 -19.35 12.62
N PHE A 316 23.75 -18.38 11.85
CA PHE A 316 23.14 -17.16 12.40
C PHE A 316 21.86 -17.48 13.16
N ILE A 317 20.95 -18.24 12.55
CA ILE A 317 19.66 -18.60 13.16
C ILE A 317 19.87 -19.28 14.52
N ASN A 318 20.76 -20.28 14.59
CA ASN A 318 21.09 -20.99 15.82
C ASN A 318 21.72 -20.07 16.88
N ALA A 319 22.56 -19.12 16.48
CA ALA A 319 23.16 -18.15 17.40
C ALA A 319 22.11 -17.18 17.97
N GLN A 320 21.15 -16.73 17.16
CA GLN A 320 20.06 -15.88 17.61
C GLN A 320 19.07 -16.64 18.51
N GLU A 321 18.74 -17.88 18.17
CA GLU A 321 17.90 -18.73 19.01
C GLU A 321 18.51 -18.94 20.40
N LYS A 322 19.81 -19.25 20.47
CA LYS A 322 20.51 -19.36 21.75
C LYS A 322 20.47 -18.05 22.54
N THR A 323 20.74 -16.92 21.89
CA THR A 323 20.72 -15.60 22.54
C THR A 323 19.34 -15.26 23.12
N LEU A 324 18.26 -15.60 22.39
CA LEU A 324 16.89 -15.36 22.84
C LEU A 324 16.47 -16.30 23.98
N ASN A 325 16.89 -17.56 23.95
CA ASN A 325 16.63 -18.51 25.03
C ASN A 325 17.38 -18.11 26.32
N ASP A 326 18.66 -17.76 26.22
CA ASP A 326 19.46 -17.27 27.36
C ASP A 326 18.81 -16.01 27.99
N PHE A 327 18.28 -15.12 27.14
CA PHE A 327 17.54 -13.93 27.58
C PHE A 327 16.23 -14.27 28.33
N ILE A 328 15.46 -15.26 27.85
CA ILE A 328 14.23 -15.70 28.53
C ILE A 328 14.55 -16.29 29.90
N ASP A 329 15.60 -17.11 30.01
CA ASP A 329 16.04 -17.68 31.27
C ASP A 329 16.48 -16.58 32.26
N GLU A 330 17.19 -15.54 31.77
CA GLU A 330 17.54 -14.37 32.57
C GLU A 330 16.30 -13.62 33.07
N CYS A 331 15.30 -13.41 32.20
CA CYS A 331 14.04 -12.76 32.57
C CYS A 331 13.29 -13.57 33.64
N ALA A 332 13.17 -14.89 33.47
CA ALA A 332 12.53 -15.75 34.45
C ALA A 332 13.24 -15.71 35.81
N ASN A 333 14.57 -15.61 35.83
CA ASN A 333 15.35 -15.46 37.05
C ASN A 333 15.16 -14.09 37.72
N LYS A 334 15.12 -13.00 36.95
CA LYS A 334 14.82 -11.64 37.47
C LYS A 334 13.41 -11.55 38.05
N ILE A 335 12.42 -12.14 37.38
CA ILE A 335 11.05 -12.24 37.90
C ILE A 335 11.03 -13.11 39.15
N ARG A 336 11.79 -14.21 39.23
CA ARG A 336 11.87 -15.07 40.42
C ARG A 336 12.46 -14.35 41.63
N SER A 337 13.54 -13.59 41.43
CA SER A 337 14.23 -12.83 42.48
C SER A 337 13.45 -11.60 42.96
N GLY A 338 12.48 -11.13 42.19
CA GLY A 338 11.65 -9.96 42.50
C GLY A 338 12.19 -8.65 41.93
N GLU A 339 13.36 -8.65 41.30
CA GLU A 339 13.97 -7.47 40.68
C GLU A 339 13.09 -6.85 39.57
N ASP A 340 12.42 -7.71 38.80
CA ASP A 340 11.57 -7.29 37.68
C ASP A 340 10.07 -7.20 38.05
N ARG A 341 9.71 -7.52 39.31
CA ARG A 341 8.32 -7.45 39.76
C ARG A 341 7.96 -6.02 40.16
N PRO A 342 6.95 -5.39 39.53
CA PRO A 342 6.46 -4.11 39.99
C PRO A 342 5.92 -4.21 41.42
N SER A 343 6.28 -3.27 42.28
CA SER A 343 5.76 -3.21 43.65
C SER A 343 4.55 -2.28 43.75
N ARG A 344 3.64 -2.60 44.68
CA ARG A 344 2.47 -1.76 44.98
C ARG A 344 2.84 -0.40 45.60
N GLU A 345 4.04 -0.30 46.17
CA GLU A 345 4.61 0.97 46.66
C GLU A 345 5.08 1.88 45.51
N ALA A 346 5.59 1.29 44.43
CA ALA A 346 6.10 2.03 43.27
C ALA A 346 4.99 2.48 42.31
N SER A 347 3.91 1.71 42.19
CA SER A 347 2.78 2.05 41.32
C SER A 347 1.45 1.66 41.94
N LYS A 348 0.50 2.59 41.89
CA LYS A 348 -0.89 2.36 42.31
C LYS A 348 -1.63 1.41 41.36
N TYR A 349 -1.20 1.34 40.10
CA TYR A 349 -1.84 0.56 39.04
C TYR A 349 -0.92 -0.59 38.62
N ALA A 350 -1.51 -1.71 38.22
CA ALA A 350 -0.73 -2.82 37.67
C ALA A 350 0.01 -2.35 36.40
N VAL A 351 1.27 -2.71 36.21
CA VAL A 351 2.04 -2.35 35.01
C VAL A 351 2.66 -3.58 34.37
N PRO A 352 2.88 -3.60 33.04
CA PRO A 352 3.62 -4.67 32.39
C PRO A 352 5.04 -4.83 32.96
N PHE A 353 5.57 -6.04 32.95
CA PHE A 353 6.96 -6.31 33.33
C PHE A 353 7.94 -5.60 32.39
N PRO A 354 8.97 -4.90 32.88
CA PRO A 354 9.98 -4.26 32.04
C PRO A 354 10.63 -5.22 31.04
N SER A 355 10.85 -6.48 31.44
CA SER A 355 11.42 -7.51 30.57
C SER A 355 10.63 -7.78 29.28
N SER A 356 9.31 -7.50 29.26
CA SER A 356 8.51 -7.70 28.04
C SER A 356 8.86 -6.68 26.96
N ALA A 357 9.19 -5.44 27.35
CA ALA A 357 9.63 -4.42 26.42
C ALA A 357 11.01 -4.76 25.84
N ASP A 358 11.93 -5.20 26.69
CA ASP A 358 13.27 -5.62 26.28
C ASP A 358 13.24 -6.80 25.31
N MET A 359 12.32 -7.76 25.53
CA MET A 359 12.08 -8.87 24.59
C MET A 359 11.75 -8.37 23.19
N PHE A 360 10.75 -7.47 23.04
CA PHE A 360 10.36 -6.98 21.72
C PHE A 360 11.43 -6.08 21.08
N LEU A 361 12.23 -5.37 21.87
CA LEU A 361 13.40 -4.63 21.35
C LEU A 361 14.46 -5.59 20.80
N LEU A 362 14.72 -6.69 21.50
CA LEU A 362 15.65 -7.72 21.04
C LEU A 362 15.14 -8.42 19.77
N LEU A 363 13.85 -8.81 19.73
CA LEU A 363 13.22 -9.35 18.53
C LEU A 363 13.32 -8.39 17.34
N LYS A 364 13.05 -7.10 17.55
CA LYS A 364 13.23 -6.06 16.52
C LYS A 364 14.67 -6.01 16.02
N LYS A 365 15.66 -6.07 16.92
CA LYS A 365 17.09 -6.10 16.55
C LYS A 365 17.41 -7.30 15.67
N VAL A 366 16.98 -8.50 16.05
CA VAL A 366 17.19 -9.74 15.28
C VAL A 366 16.57 -9.66 13.87
N ILE A 367 15.34 -9.14 13.75
CA ILE A 367 14.66 -8.97 12.46
C ILE A 367 15.34 -7.91 11.59
N MET A 368 15.83 -6.81 12.18
CA MET A 368 16.57 -5.80 11.42
C MET A 368 17.91 -6.35 10.92
N GLU A 369 18.64 -7.08 11.77
CA GLU A 369 19.91 -7.70 11.40
C GLU A 369 19.71 -8.69 10.25
N SER A 370 18.71 -9.58 10.32
CA SER A 370 18.43 -10.56 9.24
C SER A 370 18.14 -9.88 7.90
N SER A 371 17.41 -8.76 7.92
CA SER A 371 17.11 -8.00 6.69
C SER A 371 18.35 -7.43 5.99
N SER A 372 19.45 -7.26 6.74
CA SER A 372 20.70 -6.72 6.21
C SER A 372 21.68 -7.80 5.77
N LEU A 373 21.45 -9.07 6.12
CA LEU A 373 22.46 -10.14 6.09
C LEU A 373 22.36 -11.09 4.90
N GLY A 374 21.16 -11.57 4.55
CA GLY A 374 20.96 -12.50 3.44
C GLY A 374 20.91 -11.82 2.08
N SER A 375 21.42 -12.48 1.04
CA SER A 375 21.31 -12.02 -0.36
C SER A 375 19.83 -11.89 -0.77
N GLU A 376 19.01 -12.80 -0.26
CA GLU A 376 17.55 -12.76 -0.32
C GLU A 376 17.00 -12.52 1.10
N PRO A 377 16.75 -11.26 1.48
CA PRO A 377 16.41 -10.93 2.86
C PRO A 377 15.10 -11.56 3.33
N ASP A 378 14.15 -11.78 2.43
CA ASP A 378 12.83 -12.31 2.79
C ASP A 378 12.87 -13.82 3.07
N ALA A 379 13.80 -14.57 2.45
CA ALA A 379 14.02 -15.98 2.74
C ALA A 379 14.57 -16.17 4.17
N LEU A 380 15.57 -15.38 4.57
CA LEU A 380 16.15 -15.46 5.92
C LEU A 380 15.14 -15.02 7.00
N ILE A 381 14.36 -13.97 6.74
CA ILE A 381 13.34 -13.52 7.69
C ILE A 381 12.28 -14.60 7.88
N LYS A 382 11.93 -15.36 6.84
CA LYS A 382 10.99 -16.49 6.94
C LYS A 382 11.46 -17.55 7.94
N ASP A 383 12.75 -17.87 7.94
CA ASP A 383 13.33 -18.82 8.89
C ASP A 383 13.39 -18.24 10.32
N ILE A 384 13.71 -16.95 10.45
CA ILE A 384 13.72 -16.23 11.73
C ILE A 384 12.33 -16.16 12.39
N ILE A 385 11.23 -16.16 11.62
CA ILE A 385 9.88 -16.21 12.19
C ILE A 385 9.71 -17.44 13.10
N GLY A 386 10.32 -18.58 12.75
CA GLY A 386 10.34 -19.76 13.62
C GLY A 386 10.94 -19.48 15.00
N VAL A 387 12.08 -18.79 15.02
CA VAL A 387 12.76 -18.38 16.27
C VAL A 387 11.94 -17.36 17.05
N VAL A 388 11.31 -16.39 16.38
CA VAL A 388 10.42 -15.40 17.01
C VAL A 388 9.26 -16.10 17.73
N ARG A 389 8.63 -17.09 17.07
CA ARG A 389 7.55 -17.88 17.68
C ARG A 389 8.01 -18.62 18.93
N VAL A 390 9.17 -19.29 18.87
CA VAL A 390 9.77 -19.98 20.03
C VAL A 390 10.01 -19.01 21.18
N CYS A 391 10.57 -17.84 20.90
CA CYS A 391 10.83 -16.82 21.93
C CYS A 391 9.53 -16.34 22.61
N LEU A 392 8.49 -16.01 21.84
CA LEU A 392 7.22 -15.55 22.39
C LEU A 392 6.52 -16.64 23.23
N ARG A 393 6.53 -17.90 22.78
CA ARG A 393 6.01 -19.04 23.56
C ARG A 393 6.83 -19.29 24.82
N GLY A 394 8.15 -19.20 24.73
CA GLY A 394 9.08 -19.35 25.85
C GLY A 394 8.81 -18.31 26.92
N TYR A 395 8.63 -17.04 26.52
CA TYR A 395 8.26 -15.97 27.44
C TYR A 395 6.88 -16.16 28.07
N ALA A 396 5.86 -16.50 27.26
CA ALA A 396 4.51 -16.75 27.74
C ALA A 396 4.47 -17.86 28.81
N SER A 397 5.16 -18.98 28.56
CA SER A 397 5.19 -20.13 29.47
C SER A 397 6.09 -19.91 30.69
N SER A 398 7.33 -19.47 30.49
CA SER A 398 8.35 -19.42 31.54
C SER A 398 8.29 -18.16 32.39
N CYS A 399 7.89 -17.02 31.82
CA CYS A 399 7.86 -15.72 32.51
C CYS A 399 6.46 -15.32 33.01
N LEU A 400 5.37 -15.86 32.44
CA LEU A 400 4.00 -15.50 32.84
C LEU A 400 3.26 -16.70 33.46
N THR A 401 3.02 -17.77 32.71
CA THR A 401 2.26 -18.94 33.21
C THR A 401 2.92 -19.57 34.42
N GLY A 402 4.25 -19.73 34.42
CA GLY A 402 5.01 -20.29 35.54
C GLY A 402 4.91 -19.51 36.86
N PHE A 403 4.42 -18.27 36.82
CA PHE A 403 4.25 -17.40 37.99
C PHE A 403 2.80 -17.15 38.39
N LEU A 404 1.82 -17.74 37.69
CA LEU A 404 0.40 -17.66 38.05
C LEU A 404 0.04 -18.59 39.22
N PRO A 405 -0.64 -18.12 40.27
CA PRO A 405 -1.09 -18.97 41.38
C PRO A 405 -2.19 -19.96 40.96
N THR A 406 -2.14 -21.19 41.48
CA THR A 406 -3.21 -22.20 41.27
C THR A 406 -4.08 -22.33 42.53
N LEU A 407 -5.29 -21.77 42.53
CA LEU A 407 -6.26 -21.91 43.63
C LEU A 407 -7.08 -23.21 43.47
N GLY A 408 -6.45 -24.36 43.70
CA GLY A 408 -7.13 -25.66 43.66
C GLY A 408 -6.14 -26.81 43.61
N GLY A 409 -6.18 -27.69 44.60
CA GLY A 409 -5.30 -28.85 44.66
C GLY A 409 -5.60 -29.87 43.56
N SER A 410 -4.76 -29.91 42.53
CA SER A 410 -4.39 -31.14 41.85
C SER A 410 -2.89 -31.10 41.56
N GLN A 411 -2.15 -31.98 42.24
CA GLN A 411 -0.74 -32.24 41.96
C GLN A 411 -0.61 -32.85 40.56
N GLN A 412 -0.50 -32.03 39.51
CA GLN A 412 -0.03 -32.50 38.21
C GLN A 412 0.79 -31.41 37.51
N SER A 413 2.06 -31.29 37.89
CA SER A 413 3.22 -31.16 36.99
C SER A 413 4.47 -30.96 37.85
N GLY A 414 5.58 -31.59 37.48
CA GLY A 414 6.83 -31.69 38.27
C GLY A 414 7.62 -30.40 38.47
N THR A 415 7.02 -29.23 38.32
CA THR A 415 7.62 -27.94 38.68
C THR A 415 7.09 -27.51 40.04
N VAL A 416 7.98 -27.43 41.03
CA VAL A 416 7.65 -26.87 42.35
C VAL A 416 7.17 -25.44 42.15
N ASN A 417 5.85 -25.22 42.23
CA ASN A 417 5.25 -23.90 42.20
C ASN A 417 5.86 -23.09 43.35
N LEU A 418 6.52 -21.95 43.06
CA LEU A 418 7.18 -21.10 44.07
C LEU A 418 6.21 -20.68 45.20
N PHE A 419 4.91 -20.61 44.88
CA PHE A 419 3.84 -20.35 45.84
C PHE A 419 3.71 -21.40 46.95
N SER A 420 4.21 -22.62 46.76
CA SER A 420 4.26 -23.64 47.80
C SER A 420 5.30 -23.35 48.89
N LEU A 421 6.33 -22.54 48.60
CA LEU A 421 7.38 -22.16 49.56
C LEU A 421 7.06 -20.90 50.38
N ILE A 422 6.07 -20.09 49.98
CA ILE A 422 5.68 -18.83 50.66
C ILE A 422 4.47 -19.03 51.59
N ARG A 423 3.87 -20.23 51.66
CA ARG A 423 2.77 -20.51 52.60
C ARG A 423 3.30 -20.62 54.04
N GLU A 424 3.14 -19.56 54.82
CA GLU A 424 3.03 -19.68 56.27
C GLU A 424 1.76 -20.50 56.61
N GLU A 425 1.89 -21.38 57.60
CA GLU A 425 0.88 -22.34 58.06
C GLU A 425 -0.44 -21.65 58.46
N THR A 426 -1.30 -21.35 57.50
CA THR A 426 -2.68 -20.91 57.76
C THR A 426 -3.64 -21.58 56.79
N THR A 427 -4.69 -22.14 57.38
CA THR A 427 -5.64 -23.10 56.82
C THR A 427 -6.67 -22.49 55.85
N TYR A 428 -6.34 -21.41 55.14
CA TYR A 428 -7.22 -20.78 54.15
C TYR A 428 -6.48 -20.39 52.86
N VAL A 429 -7.17 -20.57 51.73
CA VAL A 429 -6.68 -20.35 50.35
C VAL A 429 -6.95 -18.90 49.95
N ARG A 430 -6.16 -17.94 50.44
CA ARG A 430 -6.37 -16.50 50.12
C ARG A 430 -5.10 -15.87 49.56
N LEU A 431 -5.23 -15.08 48.50
CA LEU A 431 -4.13 -14.27 47.97
C LEU A 431 -3.90 -13.02 48.83
N THR A 432 -2.64 -12.67 49.07
CA THR A 432 -2.29 -11.40 49.70
C THR A 432 -2.50 -10.23 48.72
N PRO A 433 -2.69 -8.99 49.19
CA PRO A 433 -2.86 -7.83 48.29
C PRO A 433 -1.71 -7.67 47.28
N ASP A 434 -0.47 -8.00 47.68
CA ASP A 434 0.69 -7.94 46.78
C ASP A 434 0.70 -9.09 45.76
N GLN A 435 0.15 -10.26 46.11
CA GLN A 435 -0.07 -11.36 45.16
C GLN A 435 -1.20 -11.02 44.17
N GLN A 436 -2.28 -10.40 44.63
CA GLN A 436 -3.34 -9.89 43.74
C GLN A 436 -2.77 -8.84 42.77
N PHE A 437 -1.92 -7.93 43.26
CA PHE A 437 -1.23 -6.95 42.41
C PHE A 437 -0.32 -7.61 41.37
N LEU A 438 0.43 -8.65 41.76
CA LEU A 438 1.26 -9.42 40.83
C LEU A 438 0.43 -10.11 39.74
N VAL A 439 -0.70 -10.73 40.07
CA VAL A 439 -1.59 -11.35 39.07
C VAL A 439 -2.16 -10.29 38.12
N CYS A 440 -2.50 -9.10 38.62
CA CYS A 440 -2.89 -7.97 37.77
C CYS A 440 -1.73 -7.50 36.86
N CYS A 441 -0.47 -7.54 37.32
CA CYS A 441 0.69 -7.22 36.48
C CYS A 441 0.97 -8.30 35.43
N ILE A 442 0.76 -9.58 35.74
CA ILE A 442 0.84 -10.67 34.76
C ILE A 442 -0.24 -10.49 33.69
N LEU A 443 -1.48 -10.19 34.09
CA LEU A 443 -2.58 -9.86 33.18
C LEU A 443 -2.21 -8.68 32.27
N ALA A 444 -1.66 -7.61 32.86
CA ALA A 444 -1.20 -6.44 32.12
C ALA A 444 -0.12 -6.77 31.08
N THR A 445 0.85 -7.58 31.48
CA THR A 445 1.97 -7.99 30.63
C THR A 445 1.46 -8.85 29.47
N ALA A 446 0.56 -9.79 29.73
CA ALA A 446 -0.03 -10.65 28.72
C ALA A 446 -0.85 -9.87 27.69
N ASP A 447 -1.71 -8.93 28.12
CA ASP A 447 -2.48 -8.08 27.20
C ASP A 447 -1.56 -7.22 26.32
N TRP A 448 -0.56 -6.57 26.93
CA TRP A 448 0.39 -5.74 26.19
C TRP A 448 1.23 -6.56 25.20
N CYS A 449 1.67 -7.77 25.59
CA CYS A 449 2.37 -8.69 24.69
C CYS A 449 1.48 -9.16 23.54
N ALA A 450 0.19 -9.42 23.78
CA ALA A 450 -0.75 -9.80 22.73
C ALA A 450 -0.95 -8.67 21.72
N GLU A 451 -1.26 -7.45 22.18
CA GLU A 451 -1.43 -6.28 21.31
C GLU A 451 -0.17 -5.95 20.51
N THR A 452 1.01 -6.09 21.13
CA THR A 452 2.29 -5.84 20.47
C THR A 452 2.62 -6.95 19.46
N SER A 453 2.24 -8.20 19.74
CA SER A 453 2.39 -9.32 18.80
C SER A 453 1.53 -9.16 17.56
N ILE A 454 0.30 -8.62 17.69
CA ILE A 454 -0.56 -8.29 16.54
C ILE A 454 0.10 -7.24 15.65
N LYS A 455 0.59 -6.14 16.24
CA LYS A 455 1.30 -5.07 15.50
C LYS A 455 2.57 -5.59 14.83
N LEU A 456 3.27 -6.54 15.45
CA LEU A 456 4.43 -7.21 14.87
C LEU A 456 4.02 -8.09 13.67
N GLN A 457 2.94 -8.86 13.81
CA GLN A 457 2.40 -9.71 12.74
C GLN A 457 1.96 -8.89 11.53
N GLU A 458 1.25 -7.77 11.73
CA GLU A 458 0.86 -6.87 10.64
C GLU A 458 2.08 -6.40 9.83
N LYS A 459 3.12 -5.93 10.52
CA LYS A 459 4.37 -5.48 9.88
C LYS A 459 5.15 -6.61 9.20
N LEU A 460 5.10 -7.82 9.74
CA LEU A 460 5.74 -8.98 9.11
C LEU A 460 4.95 -9.44 7.88
N ALA A 461 3.62 -9.39 7.93
CA ALA A 461 2.74 -9.75 6.82
C ALA A 461 2.84 -8.78 5.64
N GLU A 462 3.12 -7.49 5.89
CA GLU A 462 3.44 -6.50 4.83
C GLU A 462 4.68 -6.91 4.01
N ARG A 463 5.64 -7.60 4.63
CA ARG A 463 6.91 -7.97 4.01
C ARG A 463 6.93 -9.41 3.50
N ILE A 464 6.33 -10.35 4.23
CA ILE A 464 6.31 -11.78 3.91
C ILE A 464 4.86 -12.28 3.95
N PRO A 465 4.24 -12.56 2.79
CA PRO A 465 2.90 -13.14 2.76
C PRO A 465 2.93 -14.54 3.38
N GLY A 466 2.09 -14.75 4.41
CA GLY A 466 2.02 -16.00 5.16
C GLY A 466 2.80 -16.03 6.49
N ALA A 467 3.38 -14.91 6.92
CA ALA A 467 3.91 -14.75 8.27
C ALA A 467 2.76 -14.73 9.30
N ASP A 468 2.63 -15.80 10.09
CA ASP A 468 1.57 -15.96 11.08
C ASP A 468 2.11 -16.16 12.49
N ILE A 469 1.66 -15.36 13.47
CA ILE A 469 2.03 -15.42 14.89
C ILE A 469 0.74 -15.46 15.76
N SER A 470 -0.37 -15.92 15.16
CA SER A 470 -1.68 -15.91 15.81
C SER A 470 -1.74 -16.86 17.00
N GLN A 471 -1.05 -18.00 16.95
CA GLN A 471 -1.01 -18.98 18.05
C GLN A 471 -0.34 -18.41 19.30
N GLU A 472 0.74 -17.65 19.13
CA GLU A 472 1.45 -16.98 20.22
C GLU A 472 0.62 -15.86 20.82
N THR A 473 -0.11 -15.11 19.97
CA THR A 473 -1.06 -14.08 20.41
C THR A 473 -2.20 -14.69 21.24
N GLU A 474 -2.75 -15.83 20.78
CA GLU A 474 -3.78 -16.57 21.52
C GLU A 474 -3.26 -17.12 22.85
N ALA A 475 -2.00 -17.54 22.92
CA ALA A 475 -1.37 -17.96 24.17
C ALA A 475 -1.34 -16.82 25.21
N PHE A 476 -1.01 -15.59 24.79
CA PHE A 476 -1.06 -14.43 25.68
C PHE A 476 -2.50 -14.10 26.13
N TYR A 477 -3.49 -14.11 25.23
CA TYR A 477 -4.90 -13.91 25.64
C TYR A 477 -5.43 -15.01 26.56
N SER A 478 -4.96 -16.25 26.40
CA SER A 478 -5.25 -17.35 27.31
C SER A 478 -4.73 -17.06 28.72
N ILE A 479 -3.50 -16.53 28.85
CA ILE A 479 -2.91 -16.11 30.14
C ILE A 479 -3.69 -14.96 30.76
N THR A 480 -4.12 -13.97 29.97
CA THR A 480 -5.01 -12.88 30.44
C THR A 480 -6.29 -13.44 31.06
N ASN A 481 -6.92 -14.41 30.40
CA ASN A 481 -8.12 -15.08 30.91
C ASN A 481 -7.88 -15.92 32.17
N GLN A 482 -6.76 -16.65 32.23
CA GLN A 482 -6.37 -17.41 33.42
C GLN A 482 -6.14 -16.48 34.62
N SER A 483 -5.45 -15.37 34.41
CA SER A 483 -5.20 -14.35 35.43
C SER A 483 -6.51 -13.77 35.99
N LEU A 484 -7.48 -13.46 35.11
CA LEU A 484 -8.81 -13.01 35.52
C LEU A 484 -9.54 -14.05 36.36
N ASN A 485 -9.50 -15.32 35.95
CA ASN A 485 -10.17 -16.40 36.69
C ASN A 485 -9.57 -16.58 38.10
N VAL A 486 -8.25 -16.46 38.24
CA VAL A 486 -7.56 -16.52 39.54
C VAL A 486 -8.07 -15.42 40.48
N ILE A 487 -8.18 -14.17 39.98
CA ILE A 487 -8.69 -13.05 40.78
C ILE A 487 -10.18 -13.24 41.13
N VAL A 488 -11.00 -13.72 40.18
CA VAL A 488 -12.42 -14.01 40.42
C VAL A 488 -12.58 -15.08 41.49
N GLN A 489 -11.83 -16.18 41.41
CA GLN A 489 -11.88 -17.27 42.39
C GLN A 489 -11.46 -16.82 43.79
N ASP A 490 -10.41 -16.00 43.89
CA ASP A 490 -9.97 -15.45 45.17
C ASP A 490 -11.08 -14.60 45.83
N VAL A 491 -11.69 -13.67 45.08
CA VAL A 491 -12.79 -12.82 45.60
C VAL A 491 -14.04 -13.65 45.88
N GLU A 492 -14.39 -14.59 45.02
CA GLU A 492 -15.55 -15.48 45.20
C GLU A 492 -15.40 -16.32 46.49
N SER A 493 -14.21 -16.85 46.76
CA SER A 493 -13.94 -17.67 47.95
C SER A 493 -14.22 -16.94 49.27
N THR A 494 -14.13 -15.60 49.28
CA THR A 494 -14.46 -14.78 50.46
C THR A 494 -15.94 -14.87 50.86
N CYS A 495 -16.83 -15.23 49.92
CA CYS A 495 -18.26 -15.37 50.15
C CYS A 495 -18.68 -16.80 50.56
N ASP A 496 -17.80 -17.79 50.47
CA ASP A 496 -18.17 -19.21 50.67
C ASP A 496 -18.67 -19.50 52.09
N ALA A 497 -18.04 -18.90 53.11
CA ALA A 497 -18.46 -19.09 54.50
C ALA A 497 -19.87 -18.50 54.77
N ALA A 498 -20.16 -17.33 54.18
CA ALA A 498 -21.47 -16.71 54.26
C ALA A 498 -22.52 -17.55 53.54
N LEU A 499 -22.23 -18.01 52.32
CA LEU A 499 -23.13 -18.89 51.55
C LEU A 499 -23.37 -20.24 52.25
N GLN A 500 -22.39 -20.81 52.95
CA GLN A 500 -22.58 -22.04 53.71
C GLN A 500 -23.51 -21.86 54.93
N SER A 501 -23.58 -20.65 55.49
CA SER A 501 -24.44 -20.38 56.64
C SER A 501 -25.94 -20.48 56.32
N ILE A 502 -26.34 -20.30 55.05
CA ILE A 502 -27.73 -20.49 54.60
C ILE A 502 -28.26 -21.90 54.91
N ASN A 503 -27.38 -22.90 54.83
CA ASN A 503 -27.72 -24.30 55.05
C ASN A 503 -27.85 -24.66 56.54
N LYS A 504 -27.37 -23.78 57.43
CA LYS A 504 -27.42 -23.97 58.89
C LYS A 504 -28.69 -23.38 59.50
N VAL A 505 -29.42 -22.55 58.75
CA VAL A 505 -30.68 -21.95 59.19
C VAL A 505 -31.80 -22.97 59.09
N ASN A 506 -32.60 -23.11 60.15
CA ASN A 506 -33.78 -23.97 60.13
C ASN A 506 -34.98 -23.24 59.49
N TRP A 507 -35.04 -23.28 58.16
CA TRP A 507 -36.07 -22.60 57.36
C TRP A 507 -37.51 -23.10 57.59
N SER A 508 -37.69 -24.26 58.23
CA SER A 508 -39.02 -24.80 58.55
C SER A 508 -39.66 -24.14 59.77
N ALA A 509 -38.85 -23.59 60.68
CA ALA A 509 -39.27 -22.98 61.95
C ALA A 509 -39.31 -21.45 61.90
N VAL A 510 -39.29 -20.88 60.70
CA VAL A 510 -39.40 -19.42 60.50
C VAL A 510 -40.88 -19.06 60.41
N ASP A 511 -41.34 -18.29 61.41
CA ASP A 511 -42.76 -17.95 61.61
C ASP A 511 -43.12 -16.51 61.19
N SER A 512 -42.12 -15.65 60.91
CA SER A 512 -42.31 -14.27 60.46
C SER A 512 -41.17 -13.78 59.57
N VAL A 513 -41.48 -12.90 58.61
CA VAL A 513 -40.50 -12.21 57.76
C VAL A 513 -39.92 -11.01 58.51
N GLY A 514 -38.59 -10.87 58.51
CA GLY A 514 -37.85 -9.78 59.15
C GLY A 514 -36.99 -8.99 58.16
N ASP A 515 -35.94 -8.35 58.67
CA ASP A 515 -34.95 -7.63 57.84
C ASP A 515 -34.03 -8.60 57.06
N GLU A 516 -33.11 -8.05 56.26
CA GLU A 516 -32.13 -8.82 55.47
C GLU A 516 -31.34 -9.83 56.34
N SER A 517 -31.21 -11.07 55.84
CA SER A 517 -30.53 -12.12 56.58
C SER A 517 -29.03 -11.82 56.79
N PRO A 518 -28.43 -12.23 57.93
CA PRO A 518 -27.03 -11.93 58.26
C PRO A 518 -26.01 -12.38 57.22
N PHE A 519 -26.31 -13.45 56.47
CA PHE A 519 -25.41 -13.99 55.47
C PHE A 519 -25.30 -13.09 54.22
N ILE A 520 -26.37 -12.40 53.81
CA ILE A 520 -26.30 -11.42 52.71
C ILE A 520 -25.52 -10.19 53.17
N GLY A 521 -25.72 -9.75 54.43
CA GLY A 521 -24.92 -8.68 55.03
C GLY A 521 -23.42 -9.00 55.04
N ALA A 522 -23.05 -10.23 55.39
CA ALA A 522 -21.67 -10.71 55.34
C ALA A 522 -21.10 -10.73 53.92
N MET A 523 -21.85 -11.26 52.93
CA MET A 523 -21.43 -11.24 51.52
C MET A 523 -21.19 -9.82 51.01
N ARG A 524 -22.11 -8.89 51.34
CA ARG A 524 -21.99 -7.48 50.97
C ARG A 524 -20.73 -6.84 51.54
N SER A 525 -20.42 -7.13 52.82
CA SER A 525 -19.22 -6.63 53.49
C SER A 525 -17.94 -7.14 52.82
N HIS A 526 -17.85 -8.45 52.56
CA HIS A 526 -16.69 -9.05 51.90
C HIS A 526 -16.45 -8.48 50.49
N LEU A 527 -17.51 -8.32 49.70
CA LEU A 527 -17.42 -7.76 48.35
C LEU A 527 -17.07 -6.28 48.34
N ARG A 528 -17.61 -5.47 49.27
CA ARG A 528 -17.22 -4.06 49.44
C ARG A 528 -15.75 -3.90 49.83
N GLN A 529 -15.16 -4.86 50.53
CA GLN A 529 -13.74 -4.81 50.87
C GLN A 529 -12.83 -5.25 49.71
N ALA A 530 -13.24 -6.26 48.94
CA ALA A 530 -12.38 -6.88 47.93
C ALA A 530 -12.45 -6.20 46.55
N VAL A 531 -13.64 -5.83 46.07
CA VAL A 531 -13.84 -5.32 44.70
C VAL A 531 -13.15 -3.98 44.45
N PRO A 532 -13.19 -2.98 45.35
CA PRO A 532 -12.50 -1.71 45.12
C PRO A 532 -10.99 -1.84 45.00
N LEU A 533 -10.37 -2.78 45.72
CA LEU A 533 -8.93 -3.05 45.61
C LEU A 533 -8.56 -3.52 44.20
N ILE A 534 -9.32 -4.48 43.65
CA ILE A 534 -9.12 -4.97 42.28
C ILE A 534 -9.38 -3.88 41.25
N ARG A 535 -10.45 -3.10 41.43
CA ARG A 535 -10.77 -1.96 40.57
C ARG A 535 -9.62 -0.98 40.50
N ASP A 536 -9.14 -0.54 41.66
CA ASP A 536 -8.11 0.49 41.76
C ASP A 536 -6.79 0.04 41.12
N MET A 537 -6.51 -1.27 41.07
CA MET A 537 -5.37 -1.82 40.33
C MET A 537 -5.52 -1.80 38.80
N LEU A 538 -6.73 -1.61 38.24
CA LEU A 538 -7.08 -1.78 36.81
C LEU A 538 -7.64 -0.49 36.12
N THR A 539 -7.45 0.71 36.68
CA THR A 539 -8.34 1.87 36.48
C THR A 539 -8.19 2.74 35.21
N ASP A 540 -7.05 2.73 34.50
CA ASP A 540 -6.85 3.64 33.35
C ASP A 540 -7.17 2.98 31.99
N ASP A 541 -6.25 2.22 31.36
CA ASP A 541 -6.48 1.59 30.04
C ASP A 541 -7.15 0.20 30.07
N ARG A 542 -7.41 -0.34 31.26
CA ARG A 542 -7.77 -1.76 31.47
C ARG A 542 -9.14 -1.97 32.11
N ARG A 543 -10.01 -0.95 32.03
CA ARG A 543 -11.41 -1.00 32.50
C ARG A 543 -12.21 -2.14 31.88
N LYS A 544 -11.87 -2.53 30.64
CA LYS A 544 -12.44 -3.70 29.94
C LYS A 544 -12.31 -4.98 30.77
N TYR A 545 -11.19 -5.16 31.47
CA TYR A 545 -10.94 -6.32 32.32
C TYR A 545 -11.65 -6.25 33.66
N PHE A 546 -11.78 -5.06 34.24
CA PHE A 546 -12.57 -4.89 35.45
C PHE A 546 -14.05 -5.19 35.20
N ALA A 547 -14.61 -4.73 34.07
CA ALA A 547 -15.97 -5.08 33.68
C ALA A 547 -16.15 -6.60 33.50
N HIS A 548 -15.19 -7.26 32.86
CA HIS A 548 -15.20 -8.71 32.69
C HIS A 548 -15.06 -9.49 34.02
N PHE A 549 -14.21 -8.99 34.92
CA PHE A 549 -14.08 -9.49 36.29
C PHE A 549 -15.42 -9.42 37.03
N CYS A 550 -16.08 -8.24 37.02
CA CYS A 550 -17.39 -8.05 37.65
C CYS A 550 -18.43 -9.03 37.09
N LEU A 551 -18.49 -9.17 35.76
CA LEU A 551 -19.41 -10.11 35.10
C LEU A 551 -19.19 -11.54 35.58
N LYS A 552 -17.95 -12.05 35.48
CA LYS A 552 -17.62 -13.42 35.91
C LYS A 552 -17.91 -13.63 37.39
N LEU A 553 -17.54 -12.66 38.23
CA LEU A 553 -17.78 -12.72 39.67
C LEU A 553 -19.28 -12.80 39.99
N ALA A 554 -20.10 -11.93 39.41
CA ALA A 554 -21.53 -11.90 39.67
C ALA A 554 -22.25 -13.17 39.18
N THR A 555 -21.87 -13.69 38.00
CA THR A 555 -22.43 -14.95 37.48
C THR A 555 -22.04 -16.13 38.37
N GLN A 556 -20.78 -16.24 38.80
CA GLN A 556 -20.32 -17.33 39.67
C GLN A 556 -20.99 -17.29 41.05
N LEU A 557 -21.08 -16.11 41.67
CA LEU A 557 -21.76 -15.93 42.95
C LEU A 557 -23.25 -16.26 42.86
N ALA A 558 -23.94 -15.84 41.78
CA ALA A 558 -25.34 -16.19 41.57
C ALA A 558 -25.53 -17.71 41.43
N HIS A 559 -24.64 -18.39 40.71
CA HIS A 559 -24.66 -19.85 40.60
C HIS A 559 -24.42 -20.55 41.95
N LYS A 560 -23.44 -20.09 42.75
CA LYS A 560 -23.21 -20.63 44.10
C LYS A 560 -24.40 -20.37 45.02
N PHE A 561 -25.05 -19.21 44.93
CA PHE A 561 -26.24 -18.89 45.70
C PHE A 561 -27.42 -19.81 45.35
N VAL A 562 -27.72 -20.01 44.07
CA VAL A 562 -28.73 -21.00 43.63
C VAL A 562 -28.37 -22.41 44.09
N GLY A 563 -27.10 -22.79 43.99
CA GLY A 563 -26.61 -24.08 44.50
C GLY A 563 -26.76 -24.24 46.02
N ALA A 564 -26.69 -23.15 46.77
CA ALA A 564 -26.92 -23.15 48.21
C ALA A 564 -28.43 -23.20 48.55
N LEU A 565 -29.28 -22.51 47.78
CA LEU A 565 -30.74 -22.62 47.90
C LEU A 565 -31.22 -24.07 47.74
N PHE A 566 -30.71 -24.78 46.73
CA PHE A 566 -31.05 -26.19 46.50
C PHE A 566 -30.64 -27.15 47.63
N ARG A 567 -29.78 -26.71 48.56
CA ARG A 567 -29.36 -27.51 49.73
C ARG A 567 -30.24 -27.26 50.96
N CYS A 568 -31.06 -26.22 50.96
CA CYS A 568 -32.05 -25.99 52.01
C CYS A 568 -33.15 -27.06 51.92
N ARG A 569 -33.45 -27.74 53.03
CA ARG A 569 -34.50 -28.77 53.09
C ARG A 569 -35.68 -28.26 53.89
N ALA A 570 -36.89 -28.47 53.38
CA ALA A 570 -38.16 -28.10 54.02
C ALA A 570 -38.24 -26.62 54.48
N ILE A 571 -38.67 -25.76 53.56
CA ILE A 571 -38.80 -24.31 53.76
C ILE A 571 -40.28 -23.99 54.02
N SER A 572 -40.57 -23.24 55.09
CA SER A 572 -41.93 -22.73 55.37
C SER A 572 -42.32 -21.62 54.37
N THR A 573 -43.61 -21.26 54.28
CA THR A 573 -44.04 -20.14 53.42
C THR A 573 -43.35 -18.83 53.81
N HIS A 574 -43.31 -18.50 55.11
CA HIS A 574 -42.61 -17.32 55.62
C HIS A 574 -41.09 -17.41 55.42
N GLY A 575 -40.49 -18.60 55.51
CA GLY A 575 -39.07 -18.82 55.20
C GLY A 575 -38.74 -18.59 53.72
N ALA A 576 -39.64 -18.98 52.81
CA ALA A 576 -39.50 -18.73 51.37
C ALA A 576 -39.68 -17.23 51.03
N GLU A 577 -40.59 -16.53 51.72
CA GLU A 577 -40.74 -15.07 51.61
C GLU A 577 -39.48 -14.32 52.08
N GLN A 578 -38.86 -14.74 53.18
CA GLN A 578 -37.59 -14.19 53.66
C GLN A 578 -36.45 -14.41 52.64
N LEU A 579 -36.31 -15.62 52.10
CA LEU A 579 -35.32 -15.92 51.07
C LEU A 579 -35.55 -15.14 49.77
N LEU A 580 -36.79 -14.79 49.46
CA LEU A 580 -37.13 -13.96 48.30
C LEU A 580 -36.66 -12.50 48.52
N LEU A 581 -36.82 -11.97 49.74
CA LEU A 581 -36.27 -10.67 50.14
C LEU A 581 -34.74 -10.66 50.07
N ASP A 582 -34.09 -11.73 50.56
CA ASP A 582 -32.63 -11.89 50.49
C ASP A 582 -32.13 -11.97 49.04
N THR A 583 -32.86 -12.68 48.18
CA THR A 583 -32.58 -12.79 46.74
C THR A 583 -32.67 -11.42 46.07
N HIS A 584 -33.71 -10.64 46.37
CA HIS A 584 -33.85 -9.28 45.86
C HIS A 584 -32.72 -8.36 46.36
N SER A 585 -32.36 -8.46 47.65
CA SER A 585 -31.28 -7.67 48.26
C SER A 585 -29.92 -7.98 47.62
N LEU A 586 -29.62 -9.26 47.37
CA LEU A 586 -28.42 -9.69 46.64
C LEU A 586 -28.43 -9.19 45.19
N LYS A 587 -29.58 -9.23 44.51
CA LYS A 587 -29.75 -8.74 43.13
C LYS A 587 -29.48 -7.25 43.02
N THR A 588 -30.09 -6.44 43.88
CA THR A 588 -29.85 -5.00 43.92
C THR A 588 -28.38 -4.69 44.19
N PHE A 589 -27.74 -5.42 45.11
CA PHE A 589 -26.32 -5.23 45.40
C PHE A 589 -25.42 -5.61 44.22
N LEU A 590 -25.61 -6.79 43.62
CA LEU A 590 -24.81 -7.25 42.49
C LEU A 590 -24.95 -6.32 41.28
N LEU A 591 -26.13 -5.77 41.02
CA LEU A 591 -26.30 -4.74 39.96
C LEU A 591 -25.47 -3.47 40.22
N GLY A 592 -25.19 -3.15 41.50
CA GLY A 592 -24.36 -2.02 41.91
C GLY A 592 -22.85 -2.32 41.99
N VAL A 593 -22.41 -3.58 41.90
CA VAL A 593 -21.00 -3.99 42.08
C VAL A 593 -19.99 -3.21 41.23
N PRO A 594 -20.21 -3.00 39.91
CA PRO A 594 -19.27 -2.27 39.07
C PRO A 594 -19.01 -0.83 39.52
N SER A 595 -19.92 -0.25 40.32
CA SER A 595 -19.87 1.14 40.76
C SER A 595 -19.69 1.28 42.28
N ILE A 596 -19.43 0.18 43.01
CA ILE A 596 -19.20 0.21 44.47
C ILE A 596 -18.03 1.15 44.78
N ASP A 597 -18.27 2.14 45.64
CA ASP A 597 -17.30 3.13 46.11
C ASP A 597 -16.51 3.80 44.98
N SER A 598 -17.13 3.96 43.80
CA SER A 598 -16.55 4.63 42.64
C SER A 598 -16.82 6.13 42.70
N VAL A 599 -15.80 6.95 42.44
CA VAL A 599 -15.94 8.40 42.29
C VAL A 599 -16.73 8.76 41.01
N ILE A 600 -16.76 7.84 40.03
CA ILE A 600 -17.41 8.02 38.74
C ILE A 600 -18.69 7.18 38.70
N SER A 601 -19.84 7.85 38.59
CA SER A 601 -21.18 7.27 38.46
C SER A 601 -21.44 6.82 37.00
N LEU A 602 -20.83 5.72 36.57
CA LEU A 602 -21.14 5.10 35.27
C LEU A 602 -22.22 4.02 35.44
N LYS A 603 -23.12 3.92 34.46
CA LYS A 603 -24.11 2.84 34.38
C LYS A 603 -23.41 1.54 33.97
N PRO A 604 -23.70 0.39 34.62
CA PRO A 604 -23.08 -0.88 34.26
C PRO A 604 -23.50 -1.33 32.84
N PRO A 605 -22.63 -2.09 32.12
CA PRO A 605 -22.95 -2.56 30.77
C PRO A 605 -24.26 -3.37 30.70
N ILE A 606 -25.00 -3.22 29.61
CA ILE A 606 -26.30 -3.91 29.45
C ILE A 606 -26.15 -5.44 29.54
N ALA A 607 -25.09 -6.00 28.96
CA ALA A 607 -24.79 -7.43 29.04
C ALA A 607 -24.62 -7.91 30.50
N TYR A 608 -23.98 -7.10 31.35
CA TYR A 608 -23.83 -7.37 32.78
C TYR A 608 -25.19 -7.37 33.48
N VAL A 609 -25.99 -6.32 33.28
CA VAL A 609 -27.32 -6.19 33.88
C VAL A 609 -28.23 -7.35 33.47
N THR A 610 -28.25 -7.72 32.21
CA THR A 610 -29.04 -8.84 31.69
C THR A 610 -28.60 -10.18 32.28
N SER A 611 -27.30 -10.42 32.40
CA SER A 611 -26.76 -11.66 32.99
C SER A 611 -27.12 -11.79 34.48
N VAL A 612 -26.90 -10.73 35.27
CA VAL A 612 -27.25 -10.71 36.71
C VAL A 612 -28.76 -10.89 36.91
N ASN A 613 -29.57 -10.18 36.11
CA ASN A 613 -31.02 -10.30 36.17
C ASN A 613 -31.47 -11.73 35.83
N SER A 614 -30.95 -12.33 34.77
CA SER A 614 -31.30 -13.69 34.37
C SER A 614 -30.95 -14.72 35.45
N ALA A 615 -29.72 -14.66 35.97
CA ALA A 615 -29.22 -15.60 36.97
C ALA A 615 -30.03 -15.55 38.28
N LEU A 616 -30.39 -14.36 38.77
CA LEU A 616 -31.15 -14.22 40.01
C LEU A 616 -32.67 -14.34 39.83
N THR A 617 -33.20 -14.07 38.63
CA THR A 617 -34.61 -14.37 38.33
C THR A 617 -34.88 -15.87 38.43
N LYS A 618 -33.91 -16.74 38.09
CA LYS A 618 -34.02 -18.18 38.33
C LYS A 618 -34.22 -18.50 39.83
N ALA A 619 -33.44 -17.87 40.71
CA ALA A 619 -33.60 -18.02 42.16
C ALA A 619 -34.97 -17.53 42.66
N GLU A 620 -35.44 -16.38 42.17
CA GLU A 620 -36.78 -15.84 42.49
C GLU A 620 -37.90 -16.81 42.05
N MET A 621 -37.80 -17.39 40.86
CA MET A 621 -38.81 -18.33 40.36
C MET A 621 -38.81 -19.66 41.13
N ILE A 622 -37.63 -20.18 41.52
CA ILE A 622 -37.52 -21.36 42.39
C ILE A 622 -38.26 -21.13 43.71
N LEU A 623 -38.03 -19.99 44.36
CA LEU A 623 -38.68 -19.66 45.64
C LEU A 623 -40.19 -19.45 45.49
N LYS A 624 -40.65 -18.85 44.39
CA LYS A 624 -42.09 -18.72 44.08
C LYS A 624 -42.79 -20.07 43.92
N VAL A 625 -42.15 -21.03 43.25
CA VAL A 625 -42.67 -22.40 43.14
C VAL A 625 -42.77 -23.07 44.52
N VAL A 626 -41.78 -22.86 45.39
CA VAL A 626 -41.82 -23.41 46.77
C VAL A 626 -43.03 -22.87 47.55
N MET A 627 -43.47 -21.64 47.28
CA MET A 627 -44.64 -21.02 47.93
C MET A 627 -46.01 -21.44 47.36
N CYS A 628 -46.09 -22.01 46.15
CA CYS A 628 -47.37 -22.42 45.54
C CYS A 628 -48.13 -23.46 46.39
N SER A 629 -49.47 -23.39 46.48
CA SER A 629 -50.27 -24.44 47.13
C SER A 629 -50.23 -25.74 46.29
N LEU A 630 -50.23 -26.91 46.97
CA LEU A 630 -50.34 -28.22 46.33
C LEU A 630 -51.81 -28.68 46.42
N GLU A 631 -52.68 -28.11 45.60
CA GLU A 631 -54.10 -28.50 45.54
C GLU A 631 -54.31 -29.74 44.65
N THR A 632 -53.69 -29.77 43.47
CA THR A 632 -53.62 -30.96 42.60
C THR A 632 -52.22 -31.13 41.99
N VAL A 633 -51.85 -32.37 41.64
CA VAL A 633 -50.54 -32.68 41.04
C VAL A 633 -50.37 -32.02 39.66
N ASP A 634 -51.43 -32.03 38.85
CA ASP A 634 -51.40 -31.49 37.49
C ASP A 634 -51.29 -29.95 37.46
N ASP A 635 -51.99 -29.26 38.37
CA ASP A 635 -51.92 -27.80 38.50
C ASP A 635 -50.53 -27.35 38.96
N PHE A 636 -49.94 -28.07 39.91
CA PHE A 636 -48.59 -27.77 40.38
C PHE A 636 -47.54 -27.95 39.27
N VAL A 637 -47.64 -29.04 38.51
CA VAL A 637 -46.75 -29.31 37.36
C VAL A 637 -46.94 -28.24 36.27
N GLU A 638 -48.17 -27.74 36.05
CA GLU A 638 -48.41 -26.62 35.14
C GLU A 638 -47.76 -25.32 35.60
N GLN A 639 -47.93 -24.96 36.87
CA GLN A 639 -47.31 -23.76 37.44
C GLN A 639 -45.78 -23.87 37.42
N TYR A 640 -45.22 -25.06 37.68
CA TYR A 640 -43.79 -25.34 37.57
C TYR A 640 -43.26 -25.08 36.17
N CYS A 641 -43.90 -25.66 35.14
CA CYS A 641 -43.49 -25.47 33.75
C CYS A 641 -43.62 -24.00 33.28
N LYS A 642 -44.58 -23.24 33.83
CA LYS A 642 -44.74 -21.80 33.53
C LYS A 642 -43.63 -20.95 34.16
N LEU A 643 -43.25 -21.23 35.40
CA LEU A 643 -42.26 -20.45 36.14
C LEU A 643 -40.81 -20.86 35.83
N LEU A 644 -40.57 -22.14 35.50
CA LEU A 644 -39.25 -22.70 35.20
C LEU A 644 -39.28 -23.55 33.91
N PRO A 645 -39.45 -22.92 32.72
CA PRO A 645 -39.61 -23.63 31.45
C PRO A 645 -38.37 -24.41 30.98
N MET A 646 -37.17 -24.05 31.46
CA MET A 646 -35.89 -24.66 31.06
C MET A 646 -35.31 -25.60 32.14
N SER A 647 -36.09 -25.95 33.18
CA SER A 647 -35.66 -26.83 34.26
C SER A 647 -35.60 -28.29 33.80
N ASP A 648 -34.70 -29.09 34.41
CA ASP A 648 -34.68 -30.54 34.25
C ASP A 648 -35.37 -31.28 35.41
N VAL A 649 -35.51 -32.61 35.28
CA VAL A 649 -36.13 -33.49 36.29
C VAL A 649 -35.36 -33.46 37.62
N THR A 650 -34.04 -33.24 37.59
CA THR A 650 -33.20 -33.21 38.79
C THR A 650 -33.37 -31.92 39.58
N GLU A 651 -33.56 -30.80 38.88
CA GLU A 651 -33.92 -29.50 39.47
C GLU A 651 -35.31 -29.57 40.10
N LEU A 652 -36.30 -30.17 39.41
CA LEU A 652 -37.64 -30.38 39.98
C LEU A 652 -37.58 -31.22 41.27
N GLN A 653 -36.79 -32.29 41.27
CA GLN A 653 -36.60 -33.11 42.47
C GLN A 653 -36.04 -32.29 43.65
N LYS A 654 -35.03 -31.43 43.41
CA LYS A 654 -34.47 -30.54 44.44
C LYS A 654 -35.50 -29.52 44.93
N VAL A 655 -36.33 -28.97 44.06
CA VAL A 655 -37.40 -28.02 44.44
C VAL A 655 -38.47 -28.71 45.30
N LEU A 656 -38.82 -29.97 45.00
CA LEU A 656 -39.73 -30.77 45.82
C LEU A 656 -39.16 -31.06 47.22
N GLU A 657 -37.85 -31.32 47.31
CA GLU A 657 -37.13 -31.47 48.58
C GLU A 657 -37.09 -30.16 49.38
N MET A 658 -36.88 -29.02 48.72
CA MET A 658 -36.96 -27.69 49.34
C MET A 658 -38.37 -27.41 49.89
N LYS A 659 -39.41 -27.79 49.16
CA LYS A 659 -40.82 -27.62 49.58
C LYS A 659 -41.24 -28.55 50.74
N GLY A 660 -40.48 -29.62 51.01
CA GLY A 660 -40.79 -30.58 52.06
C GLY A 660 -41.88 -31.59 51.70
N VAL A 661 -42.12 -31.82 50.40
CA VAL A 661 -43.08 -32.84 49.94
C VAL A 661 -42.61 -34.23 50.37
N LYS A 662 -43.52 -35.08 50.85
CA LYS A 662 -43.19 -36.45 51.26
C LYS A 662 -42.68 -37.25 50.06
N ARG A 663 -41.66 -38.07 50.28
CA ARG A 663 -41.06 -38.93 49.24
C ARG A 663 -42.05 -39.82 48.48
N GLN A 664 -43.16 -40.19 49.12
CA GLN A 664 -44.22 -41.01 48.51
C GLN A 664 -44.94 -40.26 47.37
N ASP A 665 -45.07 -38.94 47.46
CA ASP A 665 -45.78 -38.10 46.49
C ASP A 665 -44.85 -37.61 45.36
N HIS A 666 -43.53 -37.72 45.54
CA HIS A 666 -42.53 -37.33 44.52
C HIS A 666 -42.71 -38.12 43.23
N ALA A 667 -42.97 -39.43 43.32
CA ALA A 667 -43.10 -40.29 42.14
C ALA A 667 -44.28 -39.89 41.25
N ALA A 668 -45.40 -39.48 41.85
CA ALA A 668 -46.59 -39.02 41.12
C ALA A 668 -46.31 -37.70 40.38
N ILE A 669 -45.69 -36.73 41.06
CA ILE A 669 -45.38 -35.41 40.48
C ILE A 669 -44.31 -35.52 39.38
N LEU A 670 -43.26 -36.33 39.59
CA LEU A 670 -42.21 -36.53 38.59
C LEU A 670 -42.73 -37.24 37.34
N ASN A 671 -43.67 -38.18 37.48
CA ASN A 671 -44.28 -38.85 36.33
C ASN A 671 -45.24 -37.93 35.57
N ALA A 672 -46.05 -37.13 36.25
CA ALA A 672 -46.90 -36.11 35.62
C ALA A 672 -46.07 -35.05 34.88
N TYR A 673 -44.93 -34.64 35.46
CA TYR A 673 -43.98 -33.78 34.78
C TYR A 673 -43.41 -34.45 33.52
N ARG A 674 -42.87 -35.68 33.61
CA ARG A 674 -42.33 -36.44 32.47
C ARG A 674 -43.34 -36.59 31.32
N GLN A 675 -44.61 -36.83 31.65
CA GLN A 675 -45.70 -36.91 30.66
C GLN A 675 -45.93 -35.57 29.95
N LYS A 676 -45.80 -34.45 30.67
CA LYS A 676 -45.99 -33.10 30.12
C LYS A 676 -44.83 -32.60 29.25
N ILE A 677 -43.59 -32.99 29.58
CA ILE A 677 -42.38 -32.67 28.78
C ILE A 677 -42.07 -33.72 27.68
N GLY A 678 -42.85 -34.81 27.57
CA GLY A 678 -42.76 -35.77 26.47
C GLY A 678 -41.53 -36.70 26.52
N VAL A 679 -41.09 -37.13 27.71
CA VAL A 679 -39.95 -38.05 27.86
C VAL A 679 -40.45 -39.47 28.13
N ASP A 680 -40.38 -40.33 27.10
CA ASP A 680 -40.69 -41.77 27.18
C ASP A 680 -39.74 -42.51 28.13
N SER A 681 -40.29 -43.49 28.85
CA SER A 681 -39.68 -44.30 29.89
C SER A 681 -38.67 -45.34 29.38
N SER A 682 -37.58 -44.90 28.73
CA SER A 682 -36.46 -45.79 28.38
C SER A 682 -35.13 -45.05 28.20
N ALA A 683 -34.58 -44.49 29.28
CA ALA A 683 -33.13 -44.19 29.35
C ALA A 683 -32.73 -43.95 30.82
N GLU A 684 -32.33 -45.02 31.50
CA GLU A 684 -31.58 -44.91 32.74
C GLU A 684 -30.07 -45.05 32.42
N ILE A 685 -29.27 -44.21 33.08
CA ILE A 685 -27.80 -44.26 33.23
C ILE A 685 -26.95 -43.65 32.10
N ALA A 686 -26.59 -42.38 32.31
CA ALA A 686 -25.21 -41.92 32.18
C ALA A 686 -24.91 -40.89 33.27
N THR A 687 -24.60 -41.39 34.46
CA THR A 687 -23.95 -40.64 35.54
C THR A 687 -22.51 -40.32 35.13
N THR A 688 -22.29 -39.14 34.51
CA THR A 688 -20.99 -38.47 34.56
C THR A 688 -21.13 -36.96 34.33
N SER A 689 -20.80 -36.17 35.35
CA SER A 689 -20.29 -34.80 35.27
C SER A 689 -21.09 -33.77 34.45
N LEU A 690 -22.24 -33.34 34.98
CA LEU A 690 -23.03 -32.18 34.53
C LEU A 690 -22.56 -30.86 35.19
N THR A 691 -21.25 -30.70 35.44
CA THR A 691 -20.64 -29.42 35.85
C THR A 691 -20.05 -28.62 34.68
N SER A 692 -20.14 -29.11 33.44
CA SER A 692 -19.52 -28.46 32.26
C SER A 692 -20.49 -27.90 31.21
N ARG A 693 -21.82 -27.97 31.41
CA ARG A 693 -22.80 -27.53 30.39
C ARG A 693 -23.66 -26.31 30.73
N LEU A 694 -23.39 -25.61 31.84
CA LEU A 694 -23.99 -24.29 32.13
C LEU A 694 -23.14 -23.10 31.62
N VAL A 695 -22.13 -23.35 30.78
CA VAL A 695 -21.34 -22.31 30.09
C VAL A 695 -21.77 -22.15 28.61
N GLY A 696 -22.76 -22.93 28.13
CA GLY A 696 -23.19 -22.89 26.73
C GLY A 696 -24.70 -22.72 26.54
N GLY A 697 -25.12 -21.54 26.09
CA GLY A 697 -26.47 -21.24 25.56
C GLY A 697 -27.30 -20.36 26.50
N ALA A 698 -27.71 -19.13 26.19
CA ALA A 698 -27.93 -18.51 24.88
C ALA A 698 -27.47 -17.03 24.87
N LEU A 699 -26.45 -16.76 24.05
CA LEU A 699 -26.29 -15.53 23.28
C LEU A 699 -26.61 -15.92 21.82
N PRO A 700 -27.11 -14.99 20.97
CA PRO A 700 -27.58 -15.35 19.64
C PRO A 700 -26.45 -15.97 18.81
N ALA A 701 -26.80 -16.98 18.01
CA ALA A 701 -25.87 -17.75 17.19
C ALA A 701 -24.99 -16.84 16.31
N VAL A 702 -23.73 -16.68 16.70
CA VAL A 702 -22.62 -16.26 15.83
C VAL A 702 -22.04 -17.52 15.22
N GLY A 703 -22.67 -18.02 14.16
CA GLY A 703 -22.03 -19.00 13.29
C GLY A 703 -20.96 -18.28 12.48
N SER A 704 -19.70 -18.34 12.92
CA SER A 704 -18.45 -18.19 12.12
C SER A 704 -17.21 -17.76 12.93
N ALA A 705 -17.20 -17.79 14.27
CA ALA A 705 -15.95 -17.54 15.01
C ALA A 705 -15.09 -18.81 15.07
N THR A 706 -13.86 -18.74 14.57
CA THR A 706 -12.93 -19.88 14.44
C THR A 706 -11.87 -19.94 15.53
N SER A 707 -11.83 -18.99 16.47
CA SER A 707 -10.89 -19.00 17.61
C SER A 707 -11.51 -18.52 18.93
N VAL A 708 -10.89 -18.91 20.05
CA VAL A 708 -11.27 -18.46 21.41
C VAL A 708 -11.06 -16.94 21.56
N SER A 709 -10.12 -16.38 20.79
CA SER A 709 -9.84 -14.94 20.71
C SER A 709 -11.00 -14.13 20.13
N GLU A 710 -11.71 -14.62 19.10
CA GLU A 710 -12.88 -13.94 18.53
C GLU A 710 -14.07 -13.97 19.48
N ALA A 711 -14.27 -15.07 20.21
CA ALA A 711 -15.30 -15.17 21.24
C ALA A 711 -14.99 -14.26 22.44
N PHE A 712 -13.72 -14.17 22.86
CA PHE A 712 -13.28 -13.27 23.93
C PHE A 712 -13.40 -11.81 23.52
N ASN A 713 -12.93 -11.44 22.32
CA ASN A 713 -13.07 -10.09 21.78
C ASN A 713 -14.53 -9.72 21.50
N ALA A 714 -15.39 -10.66 21.11
CA ALA A 714 -16.83 -10.42 20.99
C ALA A 714 -17.47 -10.15 22.36
N VAL A 715 -17.11 -10.90 23.41
CA VAL A 715 -17.62 -10.65 24.78
C VAL A 715 -17.07 -9.33 25.36
N VAL A 716 -15.82 -8.99 25.07
CA VAL A 716 -15.18 -7.73 25.47
C VAL A 716 -15.75 -6.55 24.67
N SER A 717 -15.98 -6.70 23.37
CA SER A 717 -16.67 -5.72 22.52
C SER A 717 -18.10 -5.54 22.98
N MET A 718 -18.86 -6.60 23.28
CA MET A 718 -20.22 -6.49 23.80
C MET A 718 -20.31 -5.81 25.19
N ALA A 719 -19.23 -5.86 25.98
CA ALA A 719 -19.12 -5.10 27.23
C ALA A 719 -18.69 -3.63 27.00
N ALA A 720 -17.97 -3.34 25.91
CA ALA A 720 -17.58 -2.00 25.48
C ALA A 720 -18.66 -1.28 24.64
N ASP A 721 -19.48 -2.02 23.89
CA ASP A 721 -20.51 -1.54 22.96
C ASP A 721 -21.74 -0.99 23.70
N GLY A 722 -21.84 -1.24 25.02
CA GLY A 722 -22.74 -0.50 25.91
C GLY A 722 -22.37 0.98 26.09
N LEU A 723 -21.24 1.45 25.52
CA LEU A 723 -20.80 2.85 25.54
C LEU A 723 -20.97 3.57 24.19
N SER A 724 -21.65 2.98 23.20
CA SER A 724 -22.02 3.70 21.96
C SER A 724 -23.25 3.08 21.29
N ASP A 725 -24.40 3.13 21.96
CA ASP A 725 -25.66 2.65 21.39
C ASP A 725 -26.29 3.72 20.49
N GLN A 726 -25.88 3.76 19.22
CA GLN A 726 -26.68 4.30 18.11
C GLN A 726 -26.27 3.85 16.70
N THR A 727 -25.17 3.10 16.51
CA THR A 727 -24.58 2.92 15.16
C THR A 727 -24.66 1.51 14.57
N VAL A 728 -24.91 0.46 15.34
CA VAL A 728 -24.73 -0.93 14.84
C VAL A 728 -26.02 -1.57 14.28
N THR A 729 -27.20 -1.20 14.76
CA THR A 729 -28.48 -1.73 14.25
C THR A 729 -28.95 -1.08 12.94
N SER A 730 -28.40 0.08 12.56
CA SER A 730 -28.68 0.69 11.23
C SER A 730 -27.89 0.03 10.10
N SER A 731 -26.75 -0.60 10.38
CA SER A 731 -25.78 -0.97 9.33
C SER A 731 -25.98 -2.39 8.80
N ILE A 732 -26.43 -3.31 9.66
CA ILE A 732 -26.67 -4.73 9.29
C ILE A 732 -27.94 -4.90 8.44
N ASP A 733 -28.98 -4.09 8.67
CA ASP A 733 -30.19 -4.09 7.84
C ASP A 733 -29.99 -3.35 6.50
N LYS A 734 -29.06 -2.39 6.44
CA LYS A 734 -28.63 -1.73 5.18
C LYS A 734 -27.77 -2.67 4.33
N LEU A 735 -26.87 -3.44 4.92
CA LEU A 735 -26.03 -4.43 4.22
C LEU A 735 -26.83 -5.59 3.62
N LYS A 736 -27.82 -6.15 4.34
CA LYS A 736 -28.73 -7.20 3.79
C LYS A 736 -29.73 -6.67 2.75
N ARG A 737 -29.96 -5.35 2.69
CA ARG A 737 -30.66 -4.69 1.58
C ARG A 737 -29.72 -4.44 0.39
N PHE A 738 -28.47 -4.06 0.64
CA PHE A 738 -27.47 -3.79 -0.39
C PHE A 738 -27.06 -5.06 -1.16
N GLU A 739 -26.94 -6.20 -0.48
CA GLU A 739 -26.65 -7.49 -1.12
C GLU A 739 -27.79 -7.97 -2.03
N ARG A 740 -29.05 -7.79 -1.60
CA ARG A 740 -30.24 -8.06 -2.41
C ARG A 740 -30.43 -7.06 -3.56
N LEU A 741 -29.93 -5.84 -3.41
CA LEU A 741 -29.93 -4.81 -4.45
C LEU A 741 -28.84 -5.10 -5.50
N MET A 742 -27.62 -5.47 -5.09
CA MET A 742 -26.49 -5.79 -5.97
C MET A 742 -26.75 -7.05 -6.83
N MET A 743 -27.38 -8.08 -6.26
CA MET A 743 -27.79 -9.27 -7.01
C MET A 743 -28.87 -8.96 -8.08
N ARG A 744 -29.76 -7.98 -7.82
CA ARG A 744 -30.72 -7.50 -8.83
C ARG A 744 -30.06 -6.59 -9.87
N PHE A 745 -29.11 -5.73 -9.47
CA PHE A 745 -28.36 -4.84 -10.35
C PHE A 745 -27.46 -5.60 -11.34
N SER A 746 -26.83 -6.71 -10.95
CA SER A 746 -26.01 -7.52 -11.87
C SER A 746 -26.83 -8.13 -13.01
N SER A 747 -28.10 -8.46 -12.77
CA SER A 747 -29.01 -8.97 -13.81
C SER A 747 -29.61 -7.87 -14.71
N MET A 748 -29.58 -6.61 -14.24
CA MET A 748 -30.13 -5.44 -14.93
C MET A 748 -29.07 -4.70 -15.78
N LEU A 749 -27.79 -4.74 -15.36
CA LEU A 749 -26.65 -4.12 -16.07
C LEU A 749 -26.33 -4.79 -17.41
N VAL A 750 -26.55 -6.10 -17.55
CA VAL A 750 -26.34 -6.82 -18.82
C VAL A 750 -27.48 -6.55 -19.83
N ARG A 751 -28.67 -6.16 -19.37
CA ARG A 751 -29.81 -5.80 -20.23
C ARG A 751 -29.87 -4.31 -20.59
N ASN A 752 -29.34 -3.41 -19.76
CA ASN A 752 -29.40 -1.95 -20.00
C ASN A 752 -28.19 -1.36 -20.76
N ALA A 753 -27.11 -2.11 -20.97
CA ALA A 753 -25.98 -1.67 -21.79
C ALA A 753 -26.30 -1.49 -23.30
N LYS A 754 -27.48 -1.97 -23.76
CA LYS A 754 -27.96 -1.81 -25.15
C LYS A 754 -29.04 -0.75 -25.35
N LEU A 755 -29.53 -0.09 -24.29
CA LEU A 755 -30.57 0.94 -24.39
C LEU A 755 -30.11 2.36 -24.00
N CYS A 756 -28.95 2.53 -23.36
CA CYS A 756 -28.48 3.85 -22.87
C CYS A 756 -27.57 4.63 -23.83
N SER A 757 -27.43 4.25 -25.11
CA SER A 757 -26.66 5.05 -26.08
C SER A 757 -27.46 6.20 -26.71
N ASN A 758 -28.79 6.23 -26.59
CA ASN A 758 -29.64 7.12 -27.41
C ASN A 758 -30.44 8.19 -26.65
N VAL A 759 -30.24 8.38 -25.34
CA VAL A 759 -31.05 9.35 -24.55
C VAL A 759 -30.26 10.57 -24.04
N ASN A 760 -28.94 10.51 -23.92
CA ASN A 760 -28.14 11.65 -23.41
C ASN A 760 -27.84 12.76 -24.43
N GLN A 761 -28.27 12.63 -25.69
CA GLN A 761 -28.06 13.66 -26.71
C GLN A 761 -29.17 14.71 -26.79
N MET A 762 -30.29 14.56 -26.06
CA MET A 762 -31.48 15.42 -26.25
C MET A 762 -31.88 16.31 -25.06
N GLN A 763 -31.17 16.30 -23.92
CA GLN A 763 -31.57 17.09 -22.74
C GLN A 763 -30.52 18.06 -22.15
N LEU A 764 -29.35 18.22 -22.77
CA LEU A 764 -28.32 19.20 -22.34
C LEU A 764 -28.40 20.57 -23.04
N ALA A 765 -29.41 20.82 -23.88
CA ALA A 765 -29.55 22.05 -24.65
C ALA A 765 -30.30 23.20 -23.93
N ALA A 766 -30.64 23.06 -22.64
CA ALA A 766 -31.50 24.03 -21.97
C ALA A 766 -31.13 24.30 -20.51
N PHE A 767 -29.91 24.78 -20.23
CA PHE A 767 -29.61 25.50 -18.98
C PHE A 767 -28.61 26.64 -19.21
N SER A 768 -29.14 27.86 -19.13
CA SER A 768 -28.52 29.17 -18.82
C SER A 768 -27.17 29.54 -19.43
N THR A 769 -27.21 30.33 -20.51
CA THR A 769 -26.12 31.20 -20.96
C THR A 769 -25.98 32.41 -20.03
N LYS A 770 -25.39 32.24 -18.85
CA LYS A 770 -24.82 33.35 -18.10
C LYS A 770 -23.31 33.34 -18.33
N ALA A 771 -22.74 34.48 -18.71
CA ALA A 771 -21.28 34.60 -18.84
C ALA A 771 -20.63 34.30 -17.48
N PRO A 772 -19.47 33.62 -17.45
CA PRO A 772 -18.78 33.31 -16.20
C PRO A 772 -18.44 34.60 -15.44
N GLU A 773 -18.73 34.62 -14.14
CA GLU A 773 -18.55 35.80 -13.29
C GLU A 773 -17.18 35.79 -12.60
N MET A 774 -16.69 34.60 -12.24
CA MET A 774 -15.52 34.37 -11.38
C MET A 774 -14.26 33.97 -12.16
N ILE A 775 -14.34 33.80 -13.48
CA ILE A 775 -13.20 33.59 -14.38
C ILE A 775 -13.33 34.45 -15.64
N LYS A 776 -12.20 34.77 -16.27
CA LYS A 776 -12.15 35.39 -17.60
C LYS A 776 -11.42 34.46 -18.55
N VAL A 777 -11.94 34.28 -19.76
CA VAL A 777 -11.33 33.40 -20.78
C VAL A 777 -11.10 34.22 -22.04
N GLU A 778 -9.85 34.26 -22.49
CA GLU A 778 -9.43 35.02 -23.68
C GLU A 778 -8.55 34.14 -24.57
N LYS A 779 -8.64 34.29 -25.89
CA LYS A 779 -7.70 33.66 -26.83
C LYS A 779 -6.55 34.64 -27.11
N VAL A 780 -5.35 34.22 -26.79
CA VAL A 780 -4.13 35.02 -26.80
C VAL A 780 -3.04 34.37 -27.65
N GLY A 781 -1.90 35.06 -27.79
CA GLY A 781 -0.83 34.71 -28.72
C GLY A 781 -1.03 35.34 -30.10
N GLU A 782 0.04 35.39 -30.89
CA GLU A 782 0.06 35.89 -32.26
C GLU A 782 -0.96 35.16 -33.14
N GLN A 783 -1.13 33.85 -32.93
CA GLN A 783 -2.05 33.01 -33.69
C GLN A 783 -3.42 32.81 -33.03
N LYS A 784 -3.68 33.43 -31.86
CA LYS A 784 -4.90 33.24 -31.04
C LYS A 784 -5.22 31.76 -30.78
N ASN A 785 -4.19 30.93 -30.63
CA ASN A 785 -4.28 29.48 -30.46
C ASN A 785 -3.97 29.01 -29.03
N VAL A 786 -3.80 29.96 -28.09
CA VAL A 786 -3.65 29.69 -26.66
C VAL A 786 -4.84 30.31 -25.93
N ALA A 787 -5.47 29.55 -25.04
CA ALA A 787 -6.52 30.08 -24.17
C ALA A 787 -5.94 30.53 -22.83
N LEU A 788 -6.13 31.80 -22.48
CA LEU A 788 -5.76 32.36 -21.18
C LEU A 788 -7.00 32.40 -20.28
N VAL A 789 -6.97 31.61 -19.21
CA VAL A 789 -8.00 31.55 -18.17
C VAL A 789 -7.48 32.30 -16.94
N THR A 790 -8.09 33.44 -16.64
CA THR A 790 -7.75 34.26 -15.47
C THR A 790 -8.77 34.07 -14.36
N LEU A 791 -8.33 33.61 -13.19
CA LEU A 791 -9.15 33.55 -11.98
C LEU A 791 -9.49 34.98 -11.53
N ASN A 792 -10.78 35.28 -11.42
CA ASN A 792 -11.31 36.64 -11.29
C ASN A 792 -12.16 36.82 -10.02
N ARG A 793 -11.54 36.60 -8.86
CA ARG A 793 -12.09 36.93 -7.54
C ARG A 793 -11.09 37.72 -6.69
N PRO A 794 -10.60 38.88 -7.20
CA PRO A 794 -9.43 39.56 -6.65
C PRO A 794 -9.59 40.03 -5.21
N LYS A 795 -10.81 40.42 -4.80
CA LYS A 795 -11.10 40.87 -3.43
C LYS A 795 -10.87 39.80 -2.37
N ALA A 796 -11.00 38.52 -2.74
CA ALA A 796 -10.76 37.37 -1.87
C ALA A 796 -9.45 36.64 -2.23
N LEU A 797 -8.51 37.32 -2.90
CA LEU A 797 -7.24 36.73 -3.37
C LEU A 797 -7.45 35.43 -4.15
N ASN A 798 -8.50 35.36 -4.95
CA ASN A 798 -8.88 34.17 -5.73
C ASN A 798 -9.07 32.91 -4.87
N ALA A 799 -9.58 33.03 -3.64
CA ALA A 799 -9.97 31.87 -2.84
C ALA A 799 -10.99 31.01 -3.62
N LEU A 800 -10.68 29.71 -3.72
CA LEU A 800 -11.37 28.72 -4.54
C LEU A 800 -12.67 28.29 -3.85
N CYS A 801 -13.78 28.91 -4.28
CA CYS A 801 -15.13 28.51 -3.92
C CYS A 801 -15.73 27.52 -4.93
N ASN A 802 -16.85 26.89 -4.57
CA ASN A 802 -17.53 25.94 -5.46
C ASN A 802 -17.94 26.56 -6.80
N GLN A 803 -18.41 27.81 -6.81
CA GLN A 803 -18.79 28.50 -8.06
C GLN A 803 -17.58 28.69 -8.99
N LEU A 804 -16.45 29.21 -8.47
CA LEU A 804 -15.25 29.45 -9.27
C LEU A 804 -14.72 28.15 -9.87
N MET A 805 -14.66 27.07 -9.08
CA MET A 805 -14.21 25.77 -9.58
C MET A 805 -15.18 25.14 -10.57
N GLY A 806 -16.50 25.35 -10.39
CA GLY A 806 -17.51 24.95 -11.37
C GLY A 806 -17.34 25.66 -12.71
N GLU A 807 -17.22 26.99 -12.69
CA GLU A 807 -16.98 27.80 -13.90
C GLU A 807 -15.65 27.42 -14.59
N LEU A 808 -14.59 27.19 -13.80
CA LEU A 808 -13.30 26.73 -14.32
C LEU A 808 -13.40 25.36 -15.00
N SER A 809 -14.06 24.39 -14.35
CA SER A 809 -14.27 23.05 -14.92
C SER A 809 -15.06 23.11 -16.23
N GLU A 810 -16.11 23.93 -16.30
CA GLU A 810 -16.91 24.10 -17.50
C GLU A 810 -16.09 24.75 -18.64
N ALA A 811 -15.32 25.80 -18.31
CA ALA A 811 -14.46 26.47 -19.28
C ALA A 811 -13.38 25.52 -19.82
N LEU A 812 -12.71 24.75 -18.97
CA LEU A 812 -11.70 23.77 -19.39
C LEU A 812 -12.31 22.69 -20.29
N GLY A 813 -13.51 22.20 -19.97
CA GLY A 813 -14.22 21.24 -20.83
C GLY A 813 -14.53 21.79 -22.23
N LYS A 814 -14.94 23.06 -22.32
CA LYS A 814 -15.17 23.74 -23.62
C LYS A 814 -13.85 23.95 -24.37
N LEU A 815 -12.80 24.37 -23.68
CA LEU A 815 -11.49 24.62 -24.27
C LEU A 815 -10.80 23.35 -24.75
N ASP A 816 -10.97 22.22 -24.06
CA ASP A 816 -10.43 20.93 -24.48
C ASP A 816 -11.04 20.45 -25.80
N GLN A 817 -12.31 20.79 -26.06
CA GLN A 817 -13.02 20.49 -27.31
C GLN A 817 -12.76 21.50 -28.44
N ASP A 818 -12.31 22.72 -28.14
CA ASP A 818 -12.10 23.78 -29.14
C ASP A 818 -10.85 23.53 -29.99
N LYS A 819 -11.02 23.09 -31.23
CA LYS A 819 -9.91 22.79 -32.16
C LYS A 819 -8.97 23.97 -32.46
N SER A 820 -9.40 25.21 -32.21
CA SER A 820 -8.53 26.38 -32.42
C SER A 820 -7.54 26.61 -31.28
N VAL A 821 -7.73 25.95 -30.13
CA VAL A 821 -6.86 26.07 -28.95
C VAL A 821 -5.93 24.85 -28.87
N GLY A 822 -4.61 25.09 -28.88
CA GLY A 822 -3.58 24.05 -28.74
C GLY A 822 -3.01 23.89 -27.33
N ALA A 823 -3.11 24.93 -26.49
CA ALA A 823 -2.69 24.89 -25.09
C ALA A 823 -3.53 25.87 -24.25
N ILE A 824 -3.61 25.63 -22.94
CA ILE A 824 -4.36 26.44 -21.97
C ILE A 824 -3.38 27.00 -20.96
N VAL A 825 -3.48 28.30 -20.65
CA VAL A 825 -2.75 28.96 -19.57
C VAL A 825 -3.74 29.37 -18.49
N ILE A 826 -3.52 28.94 -17.25
CA ILE A 826 -4.28 29.38 -16.08
C ILE A 826 -3.44 30.38 -15.29
N THR A 827 -4.01 31.52 -14.93
CA THR A 827 -3.36 32.56 -14.12
C THR A 827 -4.33 33.17 -13.11
N GLY A 828 -3.79 33.85 -12.09
CA GLY A 828 -4.56 34.78 -11.26
C GLY A 828 -4.19 36.22 -11.55
N ASN A 829 -4.30 37.07 -10.53
CA ASN A 829 -3.90 38.47 -10.61
C ASN A 829 -2.46 38.67 -10.08
N GLU A 830 -1.99 39.92 -10.05
CA GLU A 830 -0.63 40.26 -9.58
C GLU A 830 -0.38 39.90 -8.10
N ARG A 831 -1.43 39.84 -7.28
CA ARG A 831 -1.33 39.60 -5.83
C ARG A 831 -1.44 38.12 -5.46
N ALA A 832 -2.22 37.36 -6.20
CA ALA A 832 -2.47 35.95 -5.96
C ALA A 832 -2.91 35.23 -7.24
N PHE A 833 -2.29 34.08 -7.46
CA PHE A 833 -2.82 33.03 -8.31
C PHE A 833 -4.12 32.52 -7.67
N ALA A 834 -4.01 31.95 -6.46
CA ALA A 834 -5.11 31.59 -5.57
C ALA A 834 -4.60 31.38 -4.14
N ALA A 835 -5.27 32.00 -3.16
CA ALA A 835 -4.86 31.93 -1.75
C ALA A 835 -5.26 30.63 -1.01
N GLY A 836 -5.97 29.70 -1.67
CA GLY A 836 -6.45 28.45 -1.08
C GLY A 836 -7.94 28.22 -1.31
N ALA A 837 -8.49 27.21 -0.64
CA ALA A 837 -9.94 26.99 -0.61
C ALA A 837 -10.67 28.10 0.16
N ASP A 838 -11.93 28.36 -0.17
CA ASP A 838 -12.74 29.34 0.56
C ASP A 838 -13.19 28.80 1.92
N ILE A 839 -12.46 29.18 2.97
CA ILE A 839 -12.73 28.76 4.36
C ILE A 839 -14.14 29.14 4.82
N LYS A 840 -14.72 30.25 4.30
CA LYS A 840 -16.07 30.65 4.69
C LYS A 840 -17.14 29.68 4.20
N GLU A 841 -16.89 28.98 3.09
CA GLU A 841 -17.78 27.93 2.57
C GLU A 841 -17.58 26.59 3.29
N MET A 842 -16.44 26.40 3.97
CA MET A 842 -16.05 25.11 4.54
C MET A 842 -16.22 25.02 6.07
N ILE A 843 -16.26 26.14 6.79
CA ILE A 843 -16.19 26.16 8.26
C ILE A 843 -17.30 25.33 8.95
N ASN A 844 -18.48 25.23 8.33
CA ASN A 844 -19.63 24.51 8.89
C ASN A 844 -19.82 23.12 8.29
N ASN A 845 -18.88 22.64 7.46
CA ASN A 845 -19.00 21.34 6.82
C ASN A 845 -18.65 20.23 7.82
N GLU A 846 -19.54 19.25 7.95
CA GLU A 846 -19.29 18.06 8.78
C GLU A 846 -18.72 16.89 7.96
N PHE A 847 -18.05 15.95 8.64
CA PHE A 847 -17.49 14.75 8.01
C PHE A 847 -18.55 13.98 7.21
N ALA A 848 -19.72 13.71 7.79
CA ALA A 848 -20.75 12.93 7.12
C ALA A 848 -21.23 13.60 5.82
N GLN A 849 -21.43 14.92 5.82
CA GLN A 849 -21.86 15.69 4.65
C GLN A 849 -20.77 15.71 3.56
N THR A 850 -19.52 15.93 3.93
CA THR A 850 -18.40 15.98 2.98
C THR A 850 -18.05 14.61 2.41
N PHE A 851 -18.07 13.56 3.24
CA PHE A 851 -17.77 12.18 2.83
C PHE A 851 -18.88 11.57 1.95
N SER A 852 -20.15 11.87 2.25
CA SER A 852 -21.30 11.37 1.48
C SER A 852 -21.61 12.20 0.22
N GLY A 853 -21.12 13.45 0.18
CA GLY A 853 -21.33 14.39 -0.90
C GLY A 853 -20.24 14.35 -1.98
N SER A 854 -20.29 15.33 -2.88
CA SER A 854 -19.32 15.51 -3.96
C SER A 854 -18.28 16.60 -3.64
N PHE A 855 -17.96 16.79 -2.37
CA PHE A 855 -16.99 17.83 -1.97
C PHE A 855 -15.63 17.54 -2.62
N LEU A 856 -15.02 18.56 -3.24
CA LEU A 856 -13.81 18.49 -4.08
C LEU A 856 -13.93 17.68 -5.39
N SER A 857 -15.07 17.06 -5.73
CA SER A 857 -15.18 16.24 -6.96
C SER A 857 -14.88 17.01 -8.24
N ASN A 858 -15.21 18.30 -8.29
CA ASN A 858 -15.04 19.14 -9.47
C ASN A 858 -13.61 19.69 -9.62
N TRP A 859 -12.72 19.40 -8.66
CA TRP A 859 -11.36 19.92 -8.66
C TRP A 859 -10.42 19.11 -9.56
N THR A 860 -10.73 17.84 -9.84
CA THR A 860 -9.89 16.97 -10.68
C THR A 860 -9.98 17.30 -12.17
N ALA A 861 -10.99 18.08 -12.59
CA ALA A 861 -11.24 18.40 -14.00
C ALA A 861 -10.01 18.98 -14.72
N VAL A 862 -9.14 19.71 -14.01
CA VAL A 862 -7.90 20.27 -14.55
C VAL A 862 -6.93 19.17 -14.98
N SER A 863 -6.83 18.09 -14.20
CA SER A 863 -5.97 16.94 -14.50
C SER A 863 -6.52 16.06 -15.63
N ASP A 864 -7.83 16.15 -15.92
CA ASP A 864 -8.49 15.36 -16.96
C ASP A 864 -8.43 16.01 -18.37
N VAL A 865 -7.99 17.28 -18.46
CA VAL A 865 -7.84 17.99 -19.74
C VAL A 865 -6.77 17.31 -20.60
N LYS A 866 -7.11 16.96 -21.85
CA LYS A 866 -6.16 16.30 -22.76
C LYS A 866 -5.12 17.26 -23.31
N LYS A 867 -5.50 18.52 -23.52
CA LYS A 867 -4.57 19.57 -23.93
C LYS A 867 -3.56 19.93 -22.83
N PRO A 868 -2.38 20.44 -23.19
CA PRO A 868 -1.42 20.98 -22.23
C PRO A 868 -2.00 22.16 -21.45
N VAL A 869 -1.84 22.12 -20.14
CA VAL A 869 -2.26 23.17 -19.21
C VAL A 869 -1.03 23.72 -18.49
N ILE A 870 -0.84 25.04 -18.59
CA ILE A 870 0.30 25.77 -18.01
C ILE A 870 -0.22 26.68 -16.91
N ALA A 871 0.30 26.57 -15.70
CA ALA A 871 0.06 27.55 -14.64
C ALA A 871 1.07 28.71 -14.76
N ALA A 872 0.58 29.94 -14.91
CA ALA A 872 1.35 31.16 -14.74
C ALA A 872 1.04 31.73 -13.35
N VAL A 873 1.95 31.50 -12.40
CA VAL A 873 1.71 31.82 -10.99
C VAL A 873 2.36 33.13 -10.61
N ASN A 874 1.53 34.08 -10.16
CA ASN A 874 1.96 35.34 -9.56
C ASN A 874 1.43 35.48 -8.13
N GLY A 875 2.25 36.01 -7.23
CA GLY A 875 1.89 36.19 -5.82
C GLY A 875 1.58 34.86 -5.12
N PHE A 876 0.52 34.82 -4.30
CA PHE A 876 0.19 33.63 -3.52
C PHE A 876 -0.44 32.50 -4.33
N ALA A 877 0.15 31.31 -4.25
CA ALA A 877 -0.44 30.01 -4.59
C ALA A 877 -0.35 29.12 -3.34
N LEU A 878 -1.35 29.20 -2.46
CA LEU A 878 -1.32 28.55 -1.15
C LEU A 878 -2.43 27.52 -1.03
N GLY A 879 -2.17 26.42 -0.31
CA GLY A 879 -3.16 25.38 -0.03
C GLY A 879 -3.81 24.84 -1.30
N GLY A 880 -5.14 24.84 -1.35
CA GLY A 880 -5.92 24.54 -2.56
C GLY A 880 -5.49 25.27 -3.83
N GLY A 881 -4.99 26.51 -3.74
CA GLY A 881 -4.46 27.26 -4.88
C GLY A 881 -3.11 26.73 -5.38
N ASN A 882 -2.26 26.24 -4.47
CA ASN A 882 -1.04 25.51 -4.82
C ASN A 882 -1.37 24.15 -5.45
N GLU A 883 -2.36 23.45 -4.88
CA GLU A 883 -2.84 22.18 -5.40
C GLU A 883 -3.37 22.32 -6.83
N LEU A 884 -4.12 23.40 -7.12
CA LEU A 884 -4.55 23.75 -8.48
C LEU A 884 -3.36 23.98 -9.43
N ALA A 885 -2.34 24.72 -9.00
CA ALA A 885 -1.15 24.94 -9.81
C ALA A 885 -0.42 23.62 -10.13
N MET A 886 -0.28 22.73 -9.15
CA MET A 886 0.33 21.39 -9.33
C MET A 886 -0.53 20.40 -10.12
N MET A 887 -1.81 20.69 -10.36
CA MET A 887 -2.64 19.91 -11.29
C MET A 887 -2.37 20.28 -12.76
N CYS A 888 -1.72 21.42 -13.02
CA CYS A 888 -1.28 21.80 -14.37
C CYS A 888 0.00 21.03 -14.74
N ASP A 889 0.24 20.86 -16.05
CA ASP A 889 1.38 20.07 -16.55
C ASP A 889 2.71 20.81 -16.37
N ILE A 890 2.67 22.15 -16.46
CA ILE A 890 3.86 23.01 -16.40
C ILE A 890 3.54 24.22 -15.52
N ILE A 891 4.42 24.55 -14.57
CA ILE A 891 4.32 25.76 -13.76
C ILE A 891 5.45 26.72 -14.12
N TYR A 892 5.09 27.92 -14.56
CA TYR A 892 5.96 29.09 -14.62
C TYR A 892 5.57 30.06 -13.51
N ALA A 893 6.56 30.55 -12.77
CA ALA A 893 6.32 31.42 -11.62
C ALA A 893 6.95 32.81 -11.82
N GLY A 894 6.29 33.84 -11.31
CA GLY A 894 6.90 35.14 -11.07
C GLY A 894 7.90 35.05 -9.92
N ASP A 895 8.96 35.85 -9.95
CA ASP A 895 9.98 35.98 -8.89
C ASP A 895 9.40 36.30 -7.50
N LYS A 896 8.24 36.95 -7.47
CA LYS A 896 7.47 37.26 -6.25
C LYS A 896 6.44 36.19 -5.84
N ALA A 897 6.36 35.07 -6.55
CA ALA A 897 5.40 34.03 -6.22
C ALA A 897 5.79 33.30 -4.92
N GLN A 898 4.78 32.94 -4.12
CA GLN A 898 4.93 32.16 -2.91
C GLN A 898 3.99 30.95 -2.92
N PHE A 899 4.58 29.77 -2.77
CA PHE A 899 3.92 28.47 -2.72
C PHE A 899 3.82 27.98 -1.27
N GLY A 900 2.89 27.07 -0.95
CA GLY A 900 2.83 26.49 0.38
C GLY A 900 1.58 25.65 0.64
N GLN A 901 1.54 24.97 1.79
CA GLN A 901 0.42 24.15 2.27
C GLN A 901 0.07 24.53 3.72
N PRO A 902 -0.59 25.69 3.95
CA PRO A 902 -0.82 26.25 5.29
C PRO A 902 -1.98 25.58 6.05
N GLU A 903 -2.59 24.52 5.52
CA GLU A 903 -3.75 23.83 6.10
C GLU A 903 -3.54 23.42 7.57
N ILE A 904 -2.31 23.05 7.94
CA ILE A 904 -1.96 22.69 9.32
C ILE A 904 -2.25 23.83 10.32
N ASN A 905 -2.10 25.08 9.89
CA ASN A 905 -2.33 26.27 10.72
C ASN A 905 -3.82 26.51 11.01
N ILE A 906 -4.71 25.88 10.26
CA ILE A 906 -6.16 25.94 10.45
C ILE A 906 -6.75 24.58 10.89
N GLY A 907 -5.89 23.65 11.32
CA GLY A 907 -6.30 22.38 11.90
C GLY A 907 -6.79 21.34 10.89
N THR A 908 -6.36 21.41 9.62
CA THR A 908 -6.68 20.41 8.59
C THR A 908 -5.45 20.03 7.77
N ILE A 909 -5.62 19.11 6.81
CA ILE A 909 -4.56 18.68 5.89
C ILE A 909 -4.85 19.18 4.46
N PRO A 910 -3.83 19.27 3.59
CA PRO A 910 -4.07 19.46 2.16
C PRO A 910 -4.93 18.33 1.60
N GLY A 911 -6.05 18.69 0.96
CA GLY A 911 -7.12 17.76 0.58
C GLY A 911 -7.30 17.54 -0.92
N ALA A 912 -6.74 18.40 -1.78
CA ALA A 912 -6.81 18.27 -3.25
C ALA A 912 -5.51 17.72 -3.87
N GLY A 913 -4.69 17.04 -3.07
CA GLY A 913 -3.50 16.29 -3.48
C GLY A 913 -2.16 16.95 -3.15
N GLY A 914 -2.14 17.94 -2.27
CA GLY A 914 -0.94 18.62 -1.79
C GLY A 914 0.01 17.67 -1.07
N THR A 915 -0.49 16.79 -0.22
CA THR A 915 0.32 15.74 0.44
C THR A 915 0.92 14.74 -0.54
N GLN A 916 0.29 14.56 -1.71
CA GLN A 916 0.65 13.55 -2.71
C GLN A 916 1.61 14.08 -3.76
N ARG A 917 1.34 15.27 -4.33
CA ARG A 917 2.11 15.88 -5.43
C ARG A 917 3.43 16.49 -4.93
N TRP A 918 3.44 17.15 -3.77
CA TRP A 918 4.69 17.61 -3.16
C TRP A 918 5.66 16.47 -2.88
N THR A 919 5.17 15.38 -2.30
CA THR A 919 6.01 14.22 -1.95
C THR A 919 6.63 13.57 -3.18
N ARG A 920 5.87 13.48 -4.28
CA ARG A 920 6.36 12.89 -5.54
C ARG A 920 7.34 13.80 -6.29
N ALA A 921 7.14 15.12 -6.25
CA ALA A 921 7.99 16.07 -6.96
C ALA A 921 9.26 16.48 -6.18
N ALA A 922 9.12 16.84 -4.91
CA ALA A 922 10.19 17.39 -4.07
C ALA A 922 10.77 16.39 -3.05
N GLY A 923 10.21 15.18 -2.98
CA GLY A 923 10.60 14.15 -2.01
C GLY A 923 9.98 14.34 -0.62
N LYS A 924 10.03 13.28 0.19
CA LYS A 924 9.35 13.20 1.49
C LYS A 924 9.75 14.31 2.48
N SER A 925 11.04 14.62 2.59
CA SER A 925 11.52 15.56 3.63
C SER A 925 11.02 16.97 3.39
N PHE A 926 11.16 17.47 2.16
CA PHE A 926 10.72 18.83 1.80
C PHE A 926 9.19 18.94 1.87
N ALA A 927 8.47 17.93 1.37
CA ALA A 927 7.02 17.89 1.47
C ALA A 927 6.53 17.93 2.92
N MET A 928 7.17 17.18 3.83
CA MET A 928 6.86 17.21 5.26
C MET A 928 7.13 18.57 5.89
N GLU A 929 8.24 19.22 5.54
CA GLU A 929 8.53 20.58 6.02
C GLU A 929 7.41 21.54 5.63
N VAL A 930 7.02 21.57 4.35
CA VAL A 930 5.93 22.44 3.87
C VAL A 930 4.58 22.10 4.52
N CYS A 931 4.22 20.81 4.60
CA CYS A 931 2.89 20.39 5.10
C CYS A 931 2.75 20.46 6.63
N LEU A 932 3.82 20.21 7.39
CA LEU A 932 3.76 20.18 8.86
C LEU A 932 4.05 21.54 9.50
N THR A 933 4.72 22.45 8.79
CA THR A 933 4.97 23.82 9.28
C THR A 933 3.99 24.83 8.71
N GLY A 934 3.41 24.55 7.54
CA GLY A 934 2.65 25.53 6.78
C GLY A 934 3.49 26.69 6.25
N ASN A 935 4.82 26.56 6.26
CA ASN A 935 5.74 27.56 5.77
C ASN A 935 5.56 27.80 4.27
N ARG A 936 5.87 29.04 3.86
CA ARG A 936 5.84 29.44 2.46
C ARG A 936 7.19 29.15 1.81
N VAL A 937 7.13 28.77 0.55
CA VAL A 937 8.25 28.46 -0.32
C VAL A 937 8.32 29.51 -1.41
N SER A 938 9.47 30.13 -1.60
CA SER A 938 9.68 31.12 -2.67
C SER A 938 9.63 30.46 -4.05
N ALA A 939 9.42 31.27 -5.10
CA ALA A 939 9.46 30.79 -6.48
C ALA A 939 10.78 30.09 -6.85
N GLN A 940 11.89 30.59 -6.32
CA GLN A 940 13.23 30.06 -6.59
C GLN A 940 13.46 28.72 -5.88
N GLU A 941 13.09 28.61 -4.60
CA GLU A 941 13.13 27.32 -3.89
C GLU A 941 12.20 26.29 -4.53
N ALA A 942 10.98 26.70 -4.93
CA ALA A 942 10.03 25.83 -5.62
C ALA A 942 10.58 25.30 -6.96
N LYS A 943 11.42 26.08 -7.65
CA LYS A 943 12.14 25.65 -8.85
C LYS A 943 13.25 24.66 -8.52
N GLU A 944 14.02 24.92 -7.46
CA GLU A 944 15.14 24.07 -7.02
C GLU A 944 14.68 22.68 -6.59
N VAL A 945 13.49 22.58 -5.99
CA VAL A 945 12.89 21.30 -5.57
C VAL A 945 12.00 20.65 -6.62
N GLY A 946 11.91 21.21 -7.83
CA GLY A 946 11.24 20.57 -8.97
C GLY A 946 9.74 20.78 -9.10
N ILE A 947 9.13 21.71 -8.35
CA ILE A 947 7.71 22.08 -8.50
C ILE A 947 7.52 23.07 -9.65
N VAL A 948 8.42 24.06 -9.76
CA VAL A 948 8.37 25.11 -10.79
C VAL A 948 9.39 24.83 -11.88
N SER A 949 8.98 24.91 -13.14
CA SER A 949 9.88 24.70 -14.27
C SER A 949 10.82 25.90 -14.49
N LYS A 950 10.27 27.13 -14.46
CA LYS A 950 11.03 28.37 -14.63
C LYS A 950 10.44 29.52 -13.83
N VAL A 951 11.33 30.43 -13.43
CA VAL A 951 11.01 31.68 -12.73
C VAL A 951 11.35 32.85 -13.65
N PHE A 952 10.44 33.81 -13.74
CA PHE A 952 10.55 35.03 -14.54
C PHE A 952 10.24 36.26 -13.67
N PRO A 953 10.58 37.48 -14.09
CA PRO A 953 10.00 38.69 -13.49
C PRO A 953 8.46 38.60 -13.46
N ALA A 954 7.83 38.99 -12.34
CA ALA A 954 6.39 38.83 -12.13
C ALA A 954 5.51 39.46 -13.23
N ASP A 955 5.96 40.55 -13.85
CA ASP A 955 5.29 41.23 -14.96
C ASP A 955 5.41 40.49 -16.31
N GLN A 956 6.33 39.53 -16.43
CA GLN A 956 6.61 38.81 -17.68
C GLN A 956 6.08 37.38 -17.70
N VAL A 957 5.83 36.75 -16.54
CA VAL A 957 5.51 35.33 -16.43
C VAL A 957 4.31 34.88 -17.30
N VAL A 958 3.24 35.69 -17.35
CA VAL A 958 2.05 35.35 -18.17
C VAL A 958 2.40 35.38 -19.65
N GLY A 959 3.14 36.40 -20.10
CA GLY A 959 3.60 36.49 -21.49
C GLY A 959 4.50 35.33 -21.88
N GLU A 960 5.42 34.93 -21.00
CA GLU A 960 6.30 33.77 -21.22
C GLU A 960 5.55 32.42 -21.20
N ALA A 961 4.52 32.29 -20.38
CA ALA A 961 3.64 31.12 -20.39
C ALA A 961 2.82 31.03 -21.69
N VAL A 962 2.33 32.16 -22.21
CA VAL A 962 1.64 32.22 -23.50
C VAL A 962 2.59 31.84 -24.64
N LYS A 963 3.81 32.39 -24.69
CA LYS A 963 4.82 32.01 -25.69
C LYS A 963 5.14 30.51 -25.65
N LEU A 964 5.23 29.93 -24.46
CA LEU A 964 5.38 28.48 -24.31
C LEU A 964 4.17 27.73 -24.88
N GLY A 965 2.95 28.17 -24.55
CA GLY A 965 1.71 27.62 -25.09
C GLY A 965 1.67 27.66 -26.62
N GLU A 966 2.08 28.77 -27.25
CA GLU A 966 2.13 28.91 -28.71
C GLU A 966 3.13 27.94 -29.33
N LYS A 967 4.30 27.79 -28.70
CA LYS A 967 5.31 26.83 -29.16
C LYS A 967 4.80 25.38 -29.11
N ILE A 968 4.02 25.03 -28.07
CA ILE A 968 3.41 23.70 -27.96
C ILE A 968 2.27 23.55 -28.99
N ALA A 969 1.46 24.59 -29.18
CA ALA A 969 0.38 24.61 -30.16
C ALA A 969 0.87 24.50 -31.63
N GLN A 970 2.16 24.76 -31.90
CA GLN A 970 2.80 24.53 -33.20
C GLN A 970 3.20 23.06 -33.44
N GLN A 971 3.08 22.17 -32.45
CA GLN A 971 3.35 20.73 -32.60
C GLN A 971 2.09 19.97 -33.03
N SER A 972 2.21 18.67 -33.31
CA SER A 972 1.05 17.81 -33.56
C SER A 972 0.17 17.68 -32.32
N PRO A 973 -1.10 18.12 -32.35
CA PRO A 973 -2.00 18.05 -31.20
C PRO A 973 -2.21 16.64 -30.66
N LEU A 974 -2.35 15.65 -31.55
CA LEU A 974 -2.53 14.25 -31.16
C LEU A 974 -1.29 13.70 -30.45
N ILE A 975 -0.09 13.97 -30.99
CA ILE A 975 1.16 13.48 -30.40
C ILE A 975 1.46 14.17 -29.07
N VAL A 976 1.13 15.46 -28.93
CA VAL A 976 1.23 16.18 -27.66
C VAL A 976 0.33 15.56 -26.59
N GLN A 977 -0.91 15.19 -26.93
CA GLN A 977 -1.82 14.50 -26.00
C GLN A 977 -1.25 13.14 -25.56
N MET A 978 -0.75 12.34 -26.50
CA MET A 978 -0.13 11.04 -26.19
C MET A 978 1.11 11.19 -25.30
N ALA A 979 1.94 12.22 -25.53
CA ALA A 979 3.11 12.49 -24.71
C ALA A 979 2.74 12.89 -23.28
N LYS A 980 1.75 13.79 -23.13
CA LYS A 980 1.20 14.17 -21.82
C LYS A 980 0.65 12.94 -21.07
N GLU A 981 -0.11 12.10 -21.75
CA GLU A 981 -0.67 10.88 -21.18
C GLU A 981 0.43 9.92 -20.67
N ALA A 982 1.48 9.70 -21.47
CA ALA A 982 2.61 8.86 -21.07
C ALA A 982 3.33 9.38 -19.82
N VAL A 983 3.63 10.68 -19.76
CA VAL A 983 4.31 11.31 -18.62
C VAL A 983 3.43 11.23 -17.36
N ASN A 984 2.14 11.54 -17.47
CA ASN A 984 1.24 11.52 -16.31
C ASN A 984 1.07 10.09 -15.75
N LYS A 985 1.13 9.06 -16.60
CA LYS A 985 1.08 7.66 -16.14
C LYS A 985 2.33 7.19 -15.40
N ALA A 986 3.48 7.86 -15.55
CA ALA A 986 4.71 7.48 -14.85
C ALA A 986 4.60 7.55 -13.32
N TYR A 987 3.67 8.37 -12.79
CA TYR A 987 3.42 8.48 -11.35
C TYR A 987 2.39 7.49 -10.81
N GLU A 988 1.71 6.74 -11.69
CA GLU A 988 0.62 5.81 -11.38
C GLU A 988 0.99 4.35 -11.69
N LEU A 989 2.11 4.12 -12.38
CA LEU A 989 2.59 2.81 -12.79
C LEU A 989 3.99 2.55 -12.23
N THR A 990 4.37 1.27 -12.13
CA THR A 990 5.76 0.90 -11.89
C THR A 990 6.61 1.28 -13.11
N LEU A 991 7.93 1.43 -12.94
CA LEU A 991 8.81 1.77 -14.06
C LEU A 991 8.67 0.77 -15.24
N ALA A 992 8.57 -0.52 -14.95
CA ALA A 992 8.42 -1.55 -15.98
C ALA A 992 7.10 -1.39 -16.76
N GLU A 993 5.98 -1.21 -16.07
CA GLU A 993 4.66 -1.01 -16.70
C GLU A 993 4.57 0.33 -17.42
N GLY A 994 5.17 1.39 -16.87
CA GLY A 994 5.27 2.70 -17.51
C GLY A 994 6.06 2.66 -18.81
N LEU A 995 7.22 2.01 -18.83
CA LEU A 995 8.01 1.79 -20.05
C LEU A 995 7.26 0.93 -21.07
N HIS A 996 6.50 -0.07 -20.62
CA HIS A 996 5.66 -0.85 -21.51
C HIS A 996 4.52 0.00 -22.12
N PHE A 997 3.83 0.80 -21.30
CA PHE A 997 2.77 1.71 -21.74
C PHE A 997 3.29 2.75 -22.73
N GLU A 998 4.40 3.43 -22.42
CA GLU A 998 5.08 4.38 -23.30
C GLU A 998 5.41 3.74 -24.65
N ARG A 999 5.98 2.53 -24.64
CA ARG A 999 6.32 1.81 -25.88
C ARG A 999 5.09 1.52 -26.74
N ARG A 1000 3.95 1.19 -26.14
CA ARG A 1000 2.69 0.95 -26.87
C ARG A 1000 2.15 2.24 -27.49
N LEU A 1001 2.17 3.35 -26.75
CA LEU A 1001 1.83 4.66 -27.30
C LEU A 1001 2.78 5.07 -28.43
N PHE A 1002 4.08 4.90 -28.25
CA PHE A 1002 5.08 5.16 -29.29
C PHE A 1002 4.82 4.33 -30.56
N HIS A 1003 4.57 3.03 -30.43
CA HIS A 1003 4.18 2.18 -31.57
C HIS A 1003 2.89 2.67 -32.24
N ALA A 1004 1.88 3.08 -31.46
CA ALA A 1004 0.63 3.61 -31.99
C ALA A 1004 0.83 4.89 -32.82
N THR A 1005 1.85 5.71 -32.52
CA THR A 1005 2.19 6.88 -33.37
C THR A 1005 2.55 6.48 -34.80
N PHE A 1006 3.00 5.24 -35.05
CA PHE A 1006 3.25 4.79 -36.41
C PHE A 1006 1.99 4.65 -37.26
N ALA A 1007 0.80 4.62 -36.66
CA ALA A 1007 -0.46 4.63 -37.38
C ALA A 1007 -0.96 6.04 -37.74
N THR A 1008 -0.40 7.12 -37.19
CA THR A 1008 -0.96 8.48 -37.36
C THR A 1008 -0.40 9.19 -38.60
N LYS A 1009 -1.24 9.98 -39.28
CA LYS A 1009 -0.77 10.84 -40.40
C LYS A 1009 0.24 11.89 -39.93
N ASP A 1010 0.07 12.45 -38.73
CA ASP A 1010 0.95 13.49 -38.20
C ASP A 1010 2.38 12.98 -38.01
N ARG A 1011 2.59 11.77 -37.49
CA ARG A 1011 3.93 11.18 -37.36
C ARG A 1011 4.59 11.03 -38.73
N LYS A 1012 3.85 10.53 -39.73
CA LYS A 1012 4.35 10.38 -41.10
C LYS A 1012 4.75 11.72 -41.70
N GLU A 1013 3.92 12.74 -41.55
CA GLU A 1013 4.20 14.10 -42.01
C GLU A 1013 5.42 14.70 -41.30
N GLY A 1014 5.51 14.60 -39.98
CA GLY A 1014 6.65 15.13 -39.21
C GLY A 1014 7.98 14.51 -39.64
N MET A 1015 8.04 13.18 -39.78
CA MET A 1015 9.24 12.48 -40.26
C MET A 1015 9.58 12.84 -41.72
N THR A 1016 8.56 12.98 -42.58
CA THR A 1016 8.75 13.37 -43.99
C THR A 1016 9.28 14.80 -44.09
N ALA A 1017 8.65 15.74 -43.39
CA ALA A 1017 9.05 17.15 -43.35
C ALA A 1017 10.49 17.32 -42.81
N PHE A 1018 10.88 16.54 -41.79
CA PHE A 1018 12.24 16.53 -41.27
C PHE A 1018 13.25 16.03 -42.31
N ALA A 1019 12.96 14.91 -42.98
CA ALA A 1019 13.80 14.38 -44.05
C ALA A 1019 13.94 15.36 -45.24
N GLU A 1020 12.86 16.08 -45.56
CA GLU A 1020 12.79 17.08 -46.62
C GLU A 1020 13.27 18.49 -46.18
N LYS A 1021 13.67 18.67 -44.92
CA LYS A 1021 14.10 19.95 -44.31
C LYS A 1021 13.09 21.10 -44.48
N ARG A 1022 11.78 20.79 -44.42
CA ARG A 1022 10.70 21.78 -44.43
C ARG A 1022 9.94 21.80 -43.11
N LYS A 1023 9.10 22.81 -42.90
CA LYS A 1023 8.18 22.83 -41.75
C LYS A 1023 7.06 21.79 -41.95
N PRO A 1024 6.67 21.04 -40.91
CA PRO A 1024 5.57 20.10 -40.98
C PRO A 1024 4.21 20.81 -40.99
N THR A 1025 3.24 20.23 -41.68
CA THR A 1025 1.85 20.70 -41.69
C THR A 1025 0.96 19.65 -41.02
N TRP A 1026 0.66 19.84 -39.74
CA TRP A 1026 -0.14 18.89 -38.95
C TRP A 1026 -1.58 18.83 -39.42
N LYS A 1027 -2.11 17.62 -39.59
CA LYS A 1027 -3.49 17.39 -40.05
C LYS A 1027 -4.45 17.12 -38.90
N SER A 1028 -3.94 16.67 -37.74
CA SER A 1028 -4.73 16.44 -36.53
C SER A 1028 -5.99 15.60 -36.83
N GLU A 1029 -5.78 14.38 -37.35
CA GLU A 1029 -6.84 13.43 -37.76
C GLU A 1029 -7.95 13.22 -36.73
#